data_AF-A0AA47MH19-F1
#
_entry.id   AF-A0AA47MH19-F1
#
_cell.length_a   1.000
_cell.length_b   1.000
_cell.length_c   1.000
_cell.angle_alpha   90.00
_cell.angle_beta   90.00
_cell.angle_gamma   90.00
#
_symmetry.space_group_name_H-M   'P 1'
#
loop_
_entity.id
_entity.type
_entity.pdbx_description
1 polymer ?
#
loop_
_entity_poly.entity_id
_entity_poly.type
_entity_poly.pdbx_seq_one_letter_code
_entity_poly.pdbx_strand_id
1 'polypeptide(L)'
;MPEEWLCMECDIHIHFKLTLHNRESCIDGIYKPIEPTVCCIVKDGTYCLVNQVRLLPTVRPSQLCTCDPENITESAGRAVILVCINGRYDLHMPKLLCRLCLAQWTPDRSDLIKRGYWPATVNAETLFSVDVFSTFEEMKTVAPSLSRQAFLRMLERRTSHFGRAGKIHGDVFQRSFMEYTFCQFQCDKMACVKQFTCPACTPNMLALCADGNRKQYRFRQSKGSEEPYFDGTFIAKDCDVHHFVEDVQSKMKSTAGRGMCGASRWSAARETARRANNLDEEGLEVVVCRHGVLLKALNMYRGEIFAYPLFLQKELQAATNGQFYCTDIACKYWPYLEKLAVSMVDLRPLLEMRPFLSVMHAKAHSTKCEITWSGRNQEGAGTTAGEEVEMVNSYLSRSALTTKYMTKSARNDMLTIHAIGWNRRKQDGLHLALSSRYVKTFQKAQEESQRLEGLSRELGCPENMVQQWVHDVKQWAADDSLGTQRDDQQNLQQSIEQMFLSVHQKKASLYTQTDSNKIRHLRRRKLREEKKKLLETIKLYNEQVSNEEQIDVVKVESRLSVVGGDTGADLIWPWEVHSSESSNILTKKKIFDAYMSKMRLQEERVIVVREMRQHCTYLRGLAENIRTKMSEMSAVRTSGSLSEVGHRGLQCLLQKRLADVDEKFQLVCASYSQALGPNAASLLEDWPQEIPECQTELDESSDDSDFEAFYFGQLFLGDPEAFPGQPSSLSSVSWVFPGVSYQWDVP
;
A
#
# COMPACT_ATOMS: atom_id res chain seq x y z
N MET A 1 2.90 -35.33 -24.47
CA MET A 1 1.75 -34.83 -23.70
C MET A 1 1.02 -36.05 -23.16
N PRO A 2 0.78 -36.18 -21.84
CA PRO A 2 0.36 -37.47 -21.29
C PRO A 2 -1.13 -37.73 -21.55
N GLU A 3 -1.44 -38.96 -21.96
CA GLU A 3 -2.78 -39.50 -22.20
C GLU A 3 -3.58 -39.58 -20.89
N GLU A 4 -4.69 -38.87 -20.78
CA GLU A 4 -5.78 -39.28 -19.86
C GLU A 4 -7.11 -39.27 -20.61
N TRP A 5 -7.22 -40.14 -21.61
CA TRP A 5 -8.50 -40.47 -22.23
C TRP A 5 -9.17 -41.57 -21.40
N LEU A 6 -9.91 -41.19 -20.37
CA LEU A 6 -10.72 -42.16 -19.64
C LEU A 6 -11.84 -42.65 -20.56
N CYS A 7 -11.99 -43.97 -20.72
CA CYS A 7 -13.22 -44.51 -21.30
C CYS A 7 -14.41 -44.16 -20.39
N MET A 8 -15.65 -44.25 -20.89
CA MET A 8 -16.85 -43.88 -20.12
C MET A 8 -16.94 -44.59 -18.75
N GLU A 9 -16.54 -45.86 -18.68
CA GLU A 9 -16.54 -46.61 -17.40
C GLU A 9 -15.46 -46.12 -16.43
N CYS A 10 -14.26 -45.82 -16.95
CA CYS A 10 -13.16 -45.26 -16.15
C CYS A 10 -13.50 -43.85 -15.66
N ASP A 11 -14.14 -43.03 -16.50
CA ASP A 11 -14.67 -41.71 -16.14
C ASP A 11 -15.69 -41.83 -14.99
N ILE A 12 -16.67 -42.73 -15.10
CA ILE A 12 -17.66 -42.95 -14.03
C ILE A 12 -16.96 -43.37 -12.72
N HIS A 13 -15.97 -44.28 -12.80
CA HIS A 13 -15.25 -44.77 -11.63
C HIS A 13 -14.40 -43.68 -10.95
N ILE A 14 -13.65 -42.91 -11.75
CA ILE A 14 -12.80 -41.83 -11.23
C ILE A 14 -13.65 -40.67 -10.73
N HIS A 15 -14.73 -40.32 -11.43
CA HIS A 15 -15.64 -39.26 -11.02
C HIS A 15 -16.37 -39.55 -9.71
N PHE A 16 -16.62 -40.82 -9.41
CA PHE A 16 -17.13 -41.20 -8.09
C PHE A 16 -16.17 -40.83 -6.96
N LYS A 17 -14.86 -40.92 -7.19
CA LYS A 17 -13.81 -40.58 -6.22
C LYS A 17 -13.45 -39.09 -6.23
N LEU A 18 -13.47 -38.45 -7.41
CA LEU A 18 -13.01 -37.09 -7.65
C LEU A 18 -14.14 -36.20 -8.18
N THR A 19 -15.23 -36.02 -7.43
CA THR A 19 -16.44 -35.32 -7.90
C THR A 19 -16.22 -33.92 -8.52
N LEU A 20 -15.13 -33.23 -8.16
CA LEU A 20 -14.85 -31.86 -8.58
C LEU A 20 -13.90 -31.74 -9.78
N HIS A 21 -13.40 -32.85 -10.34
CA HIS A 21 -12.57 -32.77 -11.54
C HIS A 21 -13.38 -32.36 -12.77
N ASN A 22 -12.73 -31.74 -13.74
CA ASN A 22 -13.39 -31.34 -14.98
C ASN A 22 -13.37 -32.53 -15.95
N ARG A 23 -14.48 -32.73 -16.66
CA ARG A 23 -14.73 -33.89 -17.51
C ARG A 23 -15.10 -33.44 -18.91
N GLU A 24 -14.60 -34.15 -19.91
CA GLU A 24 -14.97 -33.98 -21.31
C GLU A 24 -15.24 -35.36 -21.92
N SER A 25 -16.16 -35.43 -22.89
CA SER A 25 -16.37 -36.65 -23.68
C SER A 25 -16.61 -36.30 -25.13
N CYS A 26 -16.24 -37.22 -26.02
CA CYS A 26 -16.53 -37.15 -27.43
C CYS A 26 -17.97 -37.62 -27.68
N ILE A 27 -18.84 -36.71 -28.07
CA ILE A 27 -20.24 -37.00 -28.41
C ILE A 27 -20.43 -36.59 -29.87
N ASP A 28 -20.77 -37.57 -30.72
CA ASP A 28 -20.93 -37.38 -32.16
C ASP A 28 -19.68 -36.80 -32.85
N GLY A 29 -18.48 -37.20 -32.40
CA GLY A 29 -17.21 -36.71 -32.96
C GLY A 29 -16.78 -35.32 -32.44
N ILE A 30 -17.52 -34.72 -31.50
CA ILE A 30 -17.21 -33.41 -30.93
C ILE A 30 -16.96 -33.55 -29.43
N TYR A 31 -15.84 -33.03 -28.96
CA TYR A 31 -15.56 -32.95 -27.52
C TYR A 31 -16.46 -31.91 -26.86
N LYS A 32 -17.18 -32.34 -25.84
CA LYS A 32 -18.06 -31.50 -25.05
C LYS A 32 -17.76 -31.69 -23.55
N PRO A 33 -17.74 -30.60 -22.77
CA PRO A 33 -17.62 -30.72 -21.32
C PRO A 33 -18.87 -31.40 -20.74
N ILE A 34 -18.67 -32.22 -19.71
CA ILE A 34 -19.74 -32.92 -19.00
C ILE A 34 -19.84 -32.39 -17.57
N GLU A 35 -21.04 -31.97 -17.19
CA GLU A 35 -21.30 -31.55 -15.81
C GLU A 35 -21.19 -32.71 -14.81
N PRO A 36 -20.85 -32.44 -13.54
CA PRO A 36 -20.72 -33.48 -12.52
C PRO A 36 -21.95 -34.39 -12.39
N THR A 37 -23.14 -33.82 -12.58
CA THR A 37 -24.43 -34.48 -12.47
C THR A 37 -24.86 -35.25 -13.72
N VAL A 38 -23.98 -35.38 -14.72
CA VAL A 38 -24.28 -36.14 -15.95
C VAL A 38 -23.17 -37.16 -16.22
N CYS A 39 -23.55 -38.34 -16.73
CA CYS A 39 -22.63 -39.30 -17.33
C CYS A 39 -23.04 -39.61 -18.77
N CYS A 40 -22.04 -39.97 -19.58
CA CYS A 40 -22.24 -40.45 -20.93
C CYS A 40 -22.27 -41.99 -20.90
N ILE A 41 -23.29 -42.58 -21.49
CA ILE A 41 -23.43 -44.03 -21.63
C ILE A 41 -23.75 -44.37 -23.09
N VAL A 42 -23.34 -45.57 -23.53
CA VAL A 42 -23.74 -46.10 -24.84
C VAL A 42 -25.01 -46.91 -24.66
N LYS A 43 -26.07 -46.52 -25.35
CA LYS A 43 -27.30 -47.29 -25.48
C LYS A 43 -27.53 -47.56 -26.97
N ASP A 44 -27.61 -48.83 -27.35
CA ASP A 44 -27.88 -49.27 -28.73
C ASP A 44 -26.93 -48.65 -29.77
N GLY A 45 -25.64 -48.52 -29.42
CA GLY A 45 -24.61 -47.92 -30.28
C GLY A 45 -24.61 -46.39 -30.36
N THR A 46 -25.51 -45.72 -29.62
CA THR A 46 -25.62 -44.24 -29.58
C THR A 46 -25.20 -43.69 -28.23
N TYR A 47 -24.48 -42.57 -28.22
CA TYR A 47 -24.09 -41.86 -27.00
C TYR A 47 -25.28 -41.12 -26.39
N CYS A 48 -25.61 -41.42 -25.14
CA CYS A 48 -26.70 -40.81 -24.39
C CYS A 48 -26.19 -40.15 -23.11
N LEU A 49 -26.67 -38.94 -22.81
CA LEU A 49 -26.42 -38.25 -21.55
C LEU A 49 -27.49 -38.63 -20.53
N VAL A 50 -27.06 -39.06 -19.35
CA VAL A 50 -27.96 -39.47 -18.26
C VAL A 50 -27.60 -38.73 -16.97
N ASN A 51 -28.63 -38.28 -16.26
CA ASN A 51 -28.47 -37.63 -14.97
C ASN A 51 -27.99 -38.64 -13.92
N GLN A 52 -27.08 -38.20 -13.08
CA GLN A 52 -26.53 -38.93 -11.94
C GLN A 52 -26.46 -38.01 -10.73
N VAL A 53 -26.62 -38.60 -9.55
CA VAL A 53 -26.50 -37.84 -8.30
C VAL A 53 -25.05 -37.83 -7.84
N ARG A 54 -24.55 -36.65 -7.48
CA ARG A 54 -23.21 -36.48 -6.94
C ARG A 54 -23.24 -35.80 -5.58
N LEU A 55 -22.47 -36.38 -4.66
CA LEU A 55 -22.38 -35.95 -3.27
C LEU A 55 -21.25 -34.93 -3.11
N LEU A 56 -21.44 -33.97 -2.22
CA LEU A 56 -20.40 -33.07 -1.78
C LEU A 56 -19.23 -33.87 -1.20
N PRO A 57 -17.98 -33.66 -1.68
CA PRO A 57 -16.82 -34.34 -1.13
C PRO A 57 -16.58 -33.91 0.33
N THR A 58 -16.98 -34.75 1.27
CA THR A 58 -16.69 -34.61 2.71
C THR A 58 -16.18 -35.94 3.26
N VAL A 59 -15.51 -35.90 4.41
CA VAL A 59 -15.13 -37.15 5.09
C VAL A 59 -16.27 -37.59 5.97
N ARG A 60 -16.58 -38.88 5.87
CA ARG A 60 -17.63 -39.55 6.62
C ARG A 60 -17.14 -39.75 8.05
N PRO A 61 -18.04 -39.78 9.05
CA PRO A 61 -17.64 -40.11 10.42
C PRO A 61 -17.00 -41.50 10.45
N SER A 62 -15.95 -41.67 11.26
CA SER A 62 -15.28 -42.96 11.44
C SER A 62 -16.22 -44.04 11.97
N GLN A 63 -17.25 -43.63 12.72
CA GLN A 63 -18.29 -44.51 13.22
C GLN A 63 -19.61 -43.74 13.30
N LEU A 64 -20.66 -44.26 12.65
CA LEU A 64 -22.02 -43.72 12.74
C LEU A 64 -22.75 -44.27 13.98
N CYS A 65 -22.58 -45.56 14.25
CA CYS A 65 -23.21 -46.29 15.35
C CYS A 65 -22.41 -47.57 15.64
N THR A 66 -22.86 -48.38 16.59
CA THR A 66 -22.23 -49.66 16.95
C THR A 66 -22.67 -50.85 16.10
N CYS A 67 -23.61 -50.65 15.17
CA CYS A 67 -24.03 -51.69 14.23
C CYS A 67 -22.93 -51.99 13.19
N ASP A 68 -22.99 -53.17 12.59
CA ASP A 68 -22.09 -53.57 11.50
C ASP A 68 -22.14 -52.54 10.34
N PRO A 69 -20.98 -52.05 9.86
CA PRO A 69 -20.88 -51.13 8.72
C PRO A 69 -21.64 -51.56 7.46
N GLU A 70 -21.85 -52.86 7.23
CA GLU A 70 -22.66 -53.36 6.10
C GLU A 70 -24.10 -52.84 6.12
N ASN A 71 -24.61 -52.47 7.30
CA ASN A 71 -25.95 -51.92 7.47
C ASN A 71 -26.03 -50.40 7.27
N ILE A 72 -24.90 -49.74 6.99
CA ILE A 72 -24.83 -48.31 6.72
C ILE A 72 -24.99 -48.08 5.23
N THR A 73 -25.95 -47.22 4.88
CA THR A 73 -26.14 -46.77 3.50
C THR A 73 -25.88 -45.30 3.35
N GLU A 74 -25.25 -44.94 2.23
CA GLU A 74 -25.05 -43.57 1.80
C GLU A 74 -26.07 -43.20 0.72
N SER A 75 -26.74 -42.08 0.90
CA SER A 75 -27.70 -41.54 -0.06
C SER A 75 -27.52 -40.03 -0.22
N ALA A 76 -28.18 -39.49 -1.23
CA ALA A 76 -28.30 -38.05 -1.41
C ALA A 76 -29.23 -37.45 -0.34
N GLY A 77 -28.73 -36.45 0.36
CA GLY A 77 -29.52 -35.59 1.25
C GLY A 77 -30.03 -34.36 0.51
N ARG A 78 -30.00 -33.20 1.17
CA ARG A 78 -30.41 -31.92 0.57
C ARG A 78 -29.51 -31.52 -0.61
N ALA A 79 -30.08 -30.82 -1.59
CA ALA A 79 -29.29 -30.15 -2.63
C ALA A 79 -28.41 -29.04 -2.03
N VAL A 80 -27.23 -28.85 -2.59
CA VAL A 80 -26.26 -27.85 -2.17
C VAL A 80 -25.50 -27.29 -3.37
N ILE A 81 -25.25 -25.99 -3.36
CA ILE A 81 -24.40 -25.30 -4.32
C ILE A 81 -23.01 -25.15 -3.71
N LEU A 82 -21.99 -25.70 -4.35
CA LEU A 82 -20.58 -25.44 -4.01
C LEU A 82 -19.97 -24.51 -5.05
N VAL A 83 -19.38 -23.41 -4.61
CA VAL A 83 -18.61 -22.50 -5.46
C VAL A 83 -17.13 -22.62 -5.09
N CYS A 84 -16.31 -23.05 -6.04
CA CYS A 84 -14.85 -23.10 -5.92
C CYS A 84 -14.18 -22.27 -7.03
N ILE A 85 -12.85 -22.28 -7.11
CA ILE A 85 -12.11 -21.51 -8.13
C ILE A 85 -12.45 -21.94 -9.57
N ASN A 86 -12.95 -23.16 -9.75
CA ASN A 86 -13.45 -23.69 -11.02
C ASN A 86 -14.91 -23.30 -11.33
N GLY A 87 -15.55 -22.50 -10.47
CA GLY A 87 -16.93 -22.07 -10.64
C GLY A 87 -17.91 -22.82 -9.75
N ARG A 88 -19.18 -22.81 -10.15
CA ARG A 88 -20.31 -23.38 -9.42
C ARG A 88 -20.52 -24.86 -9.74
N TYR A 89 -20.87 -25.63 -8.72
CA TYR A 89 -21.23 -27.05 -8.74
C TYR A 89 -22.55 -27.23 -8.00
N ASP A 90 -23.51 -27.89 -8.64
CA ASP A 90 -24.77 -28.29 -8.00
C ASP A 90 -24.64 -29.76 -7.57
N LEU A 91 -24.65 -30.01 -6.27
CA LEU A 91 -24.37 -31.30 -5.63
C LEU A 91 -25.43 -31.62 -4.56
N HIS A 92 -25.27 -32.73 -3.85
CA HIS A 92 -26.10 -33.09 -2.70
C HIS A 92 -25.25 -33.31 -1.45
N MET A 93 -25.75 -32.94 -0.28
CA MET A 93 -25.13 -33.33 0.98
C MET A 93 -25.16 -34.85 1.13
N PRO A 94 -24.08 -35.50 1.58
CA PRO A 94 -24.13 -36.92 1.91
C PRO A 94 -25.03 -37.16 3.12
N LYS A 95 -25.88 -38.18 3.04
CA LYS A 95 -26.69 -38.68 4.14
C LYS A 95 -26.33 -40.13 4.41
N LEU A 96 -25.87 -40.41 5.63
CA LEU A 96 -25.69 -41.79 6.09
C LEU A 96 -26.90 -42.21 6.92
N LEU A 97 -27.36 -43.44 6.71
CA LEU A 97 -28.44 -44.07 7.48
C LEU A 97 -28.05 -45.50 7.83
N CYS A 98 -28.09 -45.85 9.12
CA CYS A 98 -28.06 -47.24 9.55
C CYS A 98 -29.46 -47.85 9.42
N ARG A 99 -29.58 -48.96 8.69
CA ARG A 99 -30.87 -49.64 8.47
C ARG A 99 -31.40 -50.37 9.71
N LEU A 100 -30.54 -50.66 10.70
CA LEU A 100 -30.91 -51.39 11.91
C LEU A 100 -31.34 -50.46 13.04
N CYS A 101 -30.47 -49.53 13.45
CA CYS A 101 -30.74 -48.64 14.58
C CYS A 101 -31.30 -47.28 14.17
N LEU A 102 -31.47 -47.03 12.86
CA LEU A 102 -32.00 -45.78 12.29
C LEU A 102 -31.15 -44.54 12.58
N ALA A 103 -29.92 -44.69 13.07
CA ALA A 103 -28.97 -43.59 13.24
C ALA A 103 -28.72 -42.89 11.90
N GLN A 104 -28.69 -41.56 11.92
CA GLN A 104 -28.51 -40.73 10.73
C GLN A 104 -27.38 -39.73 10.92
N TRP A 105 -26.66 -39.45 9.84
CA TRP A 105 -25.68 -38.38 9.80
C TRP A 105 -25.75 -37.61 8.48
N THR A 106 -25.56 -36.31 8.58
CA THR A 106 -25.31 -35.38 7.47
C THR A 106 -24.29 -34.36 7.98
N PRO A 107 -23.39 -33.84 7.11
CA PRO A 107 -22.42 -32.84 7.53
C PRO A 107 -23.10 -31.63 8.17
N ASP A 108 -22.64 -31.28 9.37
CA ASP A 108 -23.03 -30.04 10.03
C ASP A 108 -22.08 -28.88 9.64
N ARG A 109 -22.29 -27.70 10.25
CA ARG A 109 -21.44 -26.53 10.01
C ARG A 109 -19.97 -26.78 10.38
N SER A 110 -19.71 -27.51 11.45
CA SER A 110 -18.36 -27.82 11.93
C SER A 110 -17.64 -28.75 10.96
N ASP A 111 -18.34 -29.77 10.47
CA ASP A 111 -17.83 -30.71 9.47
C ASP A 111 -17.45 -29.99 8.18
N LEU A 112 -18.29 -29.06 7.71
CA LEU A 112 -18.04 -28.28 6.49
C LEU A 112 -16.81 -27.37 6.62
N ILE A 113 -16.71 -26.61 7.72
CA ILE A 113 -15.57 -25.70 7.95
C ILE A 113 -14.26 -26.48 8.05
N LYS A 114 -14.24 -27.62 8.75
CA LYS A 114 -13.07 -28.51 8.83
C LYS A 114 -12.60 -29.03 7.48
N ARG A 115 -13.50 -29.06 6.48
CA ARG A 115 -13.22 -29.51 5.11
C ARG A 115 -12.93 -28.36 4.15
N GLY A 116 -12.80 -27.13 4.65
CA GLY A 116 -12.50 -25.97 3.83
C GLY A 116 -13.71 -25.42 3.08
N TYR A 117 -14.93 -25.73 3.53
CA TYR A 117 -16.16 -25.15 3.00
C TYR A 117 -16.76 -24.14 3.98
N TRP A 118 -16.96 -22.92 3.51
CA TRP A 118 -17.65 -21.87 4.24
C TRP A 118 -19.14 -21.87 3.91
N PRO A 119 -20.03 -22.13 4.89
CA PRO A 119 -21.47 -22.12 4.67
C PRO A 119 -22.00 -20.69 4.63
N ALA A 120 -22.53 -20.29 3.48
CA ALA A 120 -22.99 -18.93 3.21
C ALA A 120 -24.44 -18.66 3.64
N THR A 121 -25.19 -19.70 3.96
CA THR A 121 -26.56 -19.61 4.46
C THR A 121 -26.72 -20.46 5.72
N VAL A 122 -27.73 -20.16 6.55
CA VAL A 122 -28.02 -20.89 7.79
C VAL A 122 -28.21 -22.39 7.52
N ASN A 123 -28.87 -22.71 6.40
CA ASN A 123 -29.10 -24.07 5.94
C ASN A 123 -27.98 -24.60 5.03
N ALA A 124 -26.83 -23.93 4.92
CA ALA A 124 -25.70 -24.32 4.07
C ALA A 124 -26.12 -24.78 2.66
N GLU A 125 -27.10 -24.09 2.07
CA GLU A 125 -27.59 -24.30 0.70
C GLU A 125 -26.56 -23.83 -0.32
N THR A 126 -25.75 -22.83 0.06
CA THR A 126 -24.60 -22.36 -0.70
C THR A 126 -23.35 -22.47 0.17
N LEU A 127 -22.31 -23.06 -0.40
CA LEU A 127 -20.99 -23.20 0.18
C LEU A 127 -19.97 -22.51 -0.73
N PHE A 128 -19.01 -21.84 -0.13
CA PHE A 128 -17.80 -21.40 -0.82
C PHE A 128 -16.63 -22.25 -0.36
N SER A 129 -15.81 -22.73 -1.29
CA SER A 129 -14.47 -23.20 -0.91
C SER A 129 -13.69 -22.01 -0.33
N VAL A 130 -13.02 -22.21 0.79
CA VAL A 130 -12.20 -21.18 1.46
C VAL A 130 -11.14 -20.61 0.51
N ASP A 131 -10.61 -21.44 -0.39
CA ASP A 131 -9.65 -21.03 -1.43
C ASP A 131 -10.20 -19.90 -2.33
N VAL A 132 -11.51 -19.85 -2.60
CA VAL A 132 -12.10 -18.75 -3.38
C VAL A 132 -11.96 -17.42 -2.64
N PHE A 133 -12.08 -17.43 -1.31
CA PHE A 133 -11.90 -16.23 -0.50
C PHE A 133 -10.44 -15.82 -0.42
N SER A 134 -9.53 -16.78 -0.19
CA SER A 134 -8.07 -16.53 -0.19
C SER A 134 -7.62 -15.93 -1.54
N THR A 135 -8.03 -16.55 -2.65
CA THR A 135 -7.77 -16.03 -4.00
C THR A 135 -8.33 -14.62 -4.19
N PHE A 136 -9.55 -14.35 -3.73
CA PHE A 136 -10.15 -13.02 -3.86
C PHE A 136 -9.43 -11.96 -3.02
N GLU A 137 -9.01 -12.29 -1.79
CA GLU A 137 -8.21 -11.42 -0.91
C GLU A 137 -6.84 -11.08 -1.54
N GLU A 138 -6.15 -12.07 -2.09
CA GLU A 138 -4.88 -11.88 -2.79
C GLU A 138 -5.05 -11.01 -4.03
N MET A 139 -6.06 -11.28 -4.85
CA MET A 139 -6.39 -10.44 -6.00
C MET A 139 -6.73 -9.00 -5.60
N LYS A 140 -7.37 -8.79 -4.45
CA LYS A 140 -7.62 -7.44 -3.90
C LYS A 140 -6.34 -6.74 -3.48
N THR A 141 -5.33 -7.49 -3.06
CA THR A 141 -4.01 -6.93 -2.70
C THR A 141 -3.17 -6.62 -3.92
N VAL A 142 -3.17 -7.48 -4.94
CA VAL A 142 -2.39 -7.27 -6.18
C VAL A 142 -3.08 -6.28 -7.13
N ALA A 143 -4.40 -6.36 -7.25
CA ALA A 143 -5.24 -5.54 -8.12
C ALA A 143 -6.40 -4.87 -7.34
N PRO A 144 -6.15 -3.79 -6.58
CA PRO A 144 -7.16 -3.19 -5.71
C PRO A 144 -8.43 -2.69 -6.42
N SER A 145 -8.33 -2.39 -7.71
CA SER A 145 -9.45 -1.95 -8.56
C SER A 145 -10.36 -3.09 -9.02
N LEU A 146 -10.00 -4.36 -8.81
CA LEU A 146 -10.80 -5.50 -9.24
C LEU A 146 -12.15 -5.48 -8.55
N SER A 147 -13.24 -5.43 -9.32
CA SER A 147 -14.59 -5.44 -8.76
C SER A 147 -15.00 -6.87 -8.37
N ARG A 148 -15.81 -6.99 -7.31
CA ARG A 148 -16.46 -8.25 -6.92
C ARG A 148 -17.20 -8.87 -8.12
N GLN A 149 -17.91 -8.04 -8.90
CA GLN A 149 -18.67 -8.53 -10.05
C GLN A 149 -17.79 -9.09 -11.16
N ALA A 150 -16.62 -8.49 -11.43
CA ALA A 150 -15.69 -9.01 -12.42
C ALA A 150 -15.16 -10.38 -11.99
N PHE A 151 -14.78 -10.53 -10.72
CA PHE A 151 -14.34 -11.81 -10.16
C PHE A 151 -15.44 -12.88 -10.25
N LEU A 152 -16.67 -12.57 -9.86
CA LEU A 152 -17.78 -13.52 -9.95
C LEU A 152 -18.13 -13.87 -11.40
N ARG A 153 -18.08 -12.92 -12.33
CA ARG A 153 -18.27 -13.21 -13.77
C ARG A 153 -17.19 -14.13 -14.31
N MET A 154 -15.95 -14.03 -13.82
CA MET A 154 -14.89 -14.98 -14.16
C MET A 154 -15.27 -16.39 -13.68
N LEU A 155 -15.73 -16.54 -12.44
CA LEU A 155 -16.20 -17.83 -11.92
C LEU A 155 -17.41 -18.38 -12.68
N GLU A 156 -18.36 -17.53 -13.07
CA GLU A 156 -19.51 -17.90 -13.91
C GLU A 156 -19.06 -18.34 -15.32
N ARG A 157 -18.08 -17.66 -15.92
CA ARG A 157 -17.49 -18.10 -17.20
C ARG A 157 -16.79 -19.45 -17.08
N ARG A 158 -16.03 -19.68 -16.00
CA ARG A 158 -15.44 -21.00 -15.71
C ARG A 158 -16.51 -22.06 -15.52
N THR A 159 -17.61 -21.73 -14.86
CA THR A 159 -18.77 -22.62 -14.70
C THR A 159 -19.27 -23.09 -16.06
N SER A 160 -19.57 -22.15 -16.97
CA SER A 160 -20.03 -22.47 -18.33
C SER A 160 -18.99 -23.18 -19.19
N HIS A 161 -17.71 -22.81 -19.05
CA HIS A 161 -16.61 -23.46 -19.77
C HIS A 161 -16.53 -24.96 -19.47
N PHE A 162 -16.79 -25.35 -18.22
CA PHE A 162 -16.81 -26.75 -17.80
C PHE A 162 -18.22 -27.38 -17.89
N GLY A 163 -19.08 -26.87 -18.78
CA GLY A 163 -20.39 -27.47 -19.08
C GLY A 163 -21.44 -27.34 -17.98
N ARG A 164 -21.17 -26.56 -16.92
CA ARG A 164 -22.08 -26.33 -15.79
C ARG A 164 -22.88 -25.03 -16.00
N ALA A 165 -23.95 -24.86 -15.23
CA ALA A 165 -24.82 -23.69 -15.30
C ALA A 165 -25.06 -23.05 -13.93
N GLY A 166 -25.76 -21.91 -13.94
CA GLY A 166 -26.19 -21.19 -12.74
C GLY A 166 -25.40 -19.92 -12.44
N LYS A 167 -26.06 -18.98 -11.75
CA LYS A 167 -25.46 -17.72 -11.32
C LYS A 167 -24.86 -17.84 -9.92
N ILE A 168 -23.88 -16.99 -9.63
CA ILE A 168 -23.33 -16.85 -8.28
C ILE A 168 -23.88 -15.58 -7.65
N HIS A 169 -24.58 -15.72 -6.52
CA HIS A 169 -25.18 -14.58 -5.84
C HIS A 169 -24.11 -13.70 -5.19
N GLY A 170 -23.90 -12.50 -5.75
CA GLY A 170 -22.84 -11.63 -5.29
C GLY A 170 -22.98 -11.17 -3.84
N ASP A 171 -24.19 -10.90 -3.36
CA ASP A 171 -24.38 -10.36 -2.01
C ASP A 171 -24.15 -11.44 -0.95
N VAL A 172 -24.46 -12.69 -1.29
CA VAL A 172 -24.12 -13.86 -0.48
C VAL A 172 -22.59 -14.01 -0.42
N PHE A 173 -21.91 -13.93 -1.57
CA PHE A 173 -20.44 -13.95 -1.62
C PHE A 173 -19.80 -12.83 -0.78
N GLN A 174 -20.27 -11.59 -0.95
CA GLN A 174 -19.71 -10.43 -0.25
C GLN A 174 -19.80 -10.58 1.27
N ARG A 175 -20.97 -10.96 1.79
CA ARG A 175 -21.17 -11.15 3.24
C ARG A 175 -20.30 -12.27 3.77
N SER A 176 -20.30 -13.43 3.12
CA SER A 176 -19.46 -14.56 3.52
C SER A 176 -17.96 -14.26 3.46
N PHE A 177 -17.53 -13.48 2.45
CA PHE A 177 -16.14 -13.04 2.35
C PHE A 177 -15.76 -12.07 3.49
N MET A 178 -16.62 -11.11 3.85
CA MET A 178 -16.37 -10.21 4.99
C MET A 178 -16.35 -10.97 6.31
N GLU A 179 -17.29 -11.89 6.53
CA GLU A 179 -17.33 -12.76 7.73
C GLU A 179 -16.06 -13.62 7.83
N TYR A 180 -15.66 -14.27 6.73
CA TYR A 180 -14.46 -15.10 6.68
C TYR A 180 -13.20 -14.29 6.98
N THR A 181 -13.00 -13.15 6.32
CA THR A 181 -11.83 -12.29 6.53
C THR A 181 -11.77 -11.73 7.95
N PHE A 182 -12.93 -11.38 8.54
CA PHE A 182 -12.99 -10.99 9.94
C PHE A 182 -12.64 -12.15 10.88
N CYS A 183 -13.11 -13.38 10.62
CA CYS A 183 -12.71 -14.55 11.38
C CYS A 183 -11.21 -14.83 11.27
N GLN A 184 -10.61 -14.70 10.09
CA GLN A 184 -9.15 -14.81 9.91
C GLN A 184 -8.42 -13.75 10.73
N PHE A 185 -8.88 -12.51 10.70
CA PHE A 185 -8.31 -11.43 11.51
C PHE A 185 -8.39 -11.71 13.03
N GLN A 186 -9.48 -12.32 13.51
CA GLN A 186 -9.56 -12.74 14.92
C GLN A 186 -8.59 -13.89 15.23
N CYS A 187 -8.42 -14.85 14.31
CA CYS A 187 -7.41 -15.90 14.44
C CYS A 187 -6.00 -15.30 14.51
N ASP A 188 -5.68 -14.35 13.63
CA ASP A 188 -4.41 -13.61 13.63
C ASP A 188 -4.16 -12.92 14.97
N LYS A 189 -5.17 -12.27 15.55
CA LYS A 189 -5.08 -11.67 16.90
C LYS A 189 -4.77 -12.70 17.98
N MET A 190 -5.46 -13.85 17.94
CA MET A 190 -5.20 -14.96 18.87
C MET A 190 -3.78 -15.49 18.70
N ALA A 191 -3.26 -15.50 17.47
CA ALA A 191 -1.90 -15.85 17.09
C ALA A 191 -0.86 -14.72 17.28
N CYS A 192 -1.17 -13.70 18.08
CA CYS A 192 -0.25 -12.58 18.40
C CYS A 192 0.17 -11.71 17.20
N VAL A 193 -0.56 -11.73 16.09
CA VAL A 193 -0.26 -10.89 14.92
C VAL A 193 -0.72 -9.46 15.17
N LYS A 194 0.19 -8.50 14.98
CA LYS A 194 -0.08 -7.07 15.05
C LYS A 194 -0.12 -6.47 13.64
N GLN A 195 -1.31 -6.39 13.04
CA GLN A 195 -1.51 -6.02 11.62
C GLN A 195 -1.07 -4.58 11.27
N PHE A 196 -1.12 -3.65 12.23
CA PHE A 196 -0.83 -2.22 12.02
C PHE A 196 0.38 -1.75 12.83
N THR A 197 1.40 -2.61 12.91
CA THR A 197 2.64 -2.36 13.64
C THR A 197 3.82 -2.72 12.76
N CYS A 198 4.86 -1.87 12.75
CA CYS A 198 6.08 -2.14 11.98
C CYS A 198 7.10 -2.86 12.86
N PRO A 199 7.56 -4.07 12.49
CA PRO A 199 8.56 -4.81 13.24
C PRO A 199 9.91 -4.08 13.39
N ALA A 200 10.29 -3.25 12.41
CA ALA A 200 11.61 -2.61 12.37
C ALA A 200 11.68 -1.26 13.12
N CYS A 201 10.54 -0.60 13.39
CA CYS A 201 10.56 0.73 14.01
C CYS A 201 9.57 0.93 15.16
N THR A 202 8.71 -0.03 15.50
CA THR A 202 7.92 0.06 16.75
C THR A 202 8.76 -0.49 17.92
N PRO A 203 8.80 0.17 19.09
CA PRO A 203 8.01 1.35 19.48
C PRO A 203 8.74 2.69 19.32
N ASN A 204 9.91 2.76 18.69
CA ASN A 204 10.68 3.99 18.53
C ASN A 204 10.77 4.37 17.05
N MET A 205 9.71 4.99 16.54
CA MET A 205 9.60 5.32 15.12
C MET A 205 10.40 6.57 14.79
N LEU A 206 11.21 6.50 13.74
CA LEU A 206 11.92 7.70 13.29
C LEU A 206 10.95 8.73 12.72
N ALA A 207 10.01 8.32 11.86
CA ALA A 207 9.08 9.23 11.21
C ALA A 207 7.69 8.62 11.02
N LEU A 208 6.68 9.46 11.26
CA LEU A 208 5.27 9.21 10.96
C LEU A 208 4.84 10.14 9.83
N CYS A 209 4.41 9.61 8.70
CA CYS A 209 4.03 10.39 7.52
C CYS A 209 2.51 10.39 7.37
N ALA A 210 1.91 11.58 7.40
CA ALA A 210 0.48 11.79 7.32
C ALA A 210 0.09 12.55 6.05
N ASP A 211 -0.95 12.08 5.36
CA ASP A 211 -1.53 12.75 4.20
C ASP A 211 -2.99 12.35 3.95
N GLY A 212 -3.73 13.27 3.32
CA GLY A 212 -5.14 13.17 2.98
C GLY A 212 -5.39 12.63 1.58
N ASN A 213 -5.94 11.42 1.48
CA ASN A 213 -6.33 10.82 0.20
C ASN A 213 -7.76 11.19 -0.21
N ARG A 214 -7.90 12.27 -0.98
CA ARG A 214 -9.20 12.71 -1.53
C ARG A 214 -9.77 11.84 -2.64
N LYS A 215 -9.00 10.92 -3.21
CA LYS A 215 -9.52 9.95 -4.20
C LYS A 215 -10.42 8.92 -3.52
N GLN A 216 -10.29 8.72 -2.21
CA GLN A 216 -11.11 7.81 -1.41
C GLN A 216 -12.49 8.37 -1.04
N TYR A 217 -13.05 9.30 -1.81
CA TYR A 217 -14.39 9.81 -1.56
C TYR A 217 -15.46 8.71 -1.71
N ARG A 218 -16.60 8.87 -1.03
CA ARG A 218 -17.78 8.01 -1.18
C ARG A 218 -18.99 8.84 -1.56
N PHE A 219 -19.74 8.36 -2.54
CA PHE A 219 -20.99 9.00 -2.94
C PHE A 219 -22.05 8.87 -1.84
N ARG A 220 -22.87 9.91 -1.72
CA ARG A 220 -24.05 9.89 -0.88
C ARG A 220 -25.02 8.82 -1.38
N GLN A 221 -25.19 7.76 -0.60
CA GLN A 221 -26.10 6.64 -0.87
C GLN A 221 -26.94 6.36 0.39
N SER A 222 -27.97 5.51 0.27
CA SER A 222 -28.82 5.13 1.41
C SER A 222 -27.96 4.61 2.56
N LYS A 223 -28.23 5.11 3.78
CA LYS A 223 -27.55 4.66 5.00
C LYS A 223 -27.85 3.17 5.18
N GLY A 224 -26.86 2.31 4.93
CA GLY A 224 -26.89 0.96 5.47
C GLY A 224 -26.88 1.05 7.01
N SER A 225 -27.66 0.21 7.68
CA SER A 225 -27.77 0.16 9.14
C SER A 225 -26.72 -0.71 9.81
N GLU A 226 -25.84 -1.35 9.03
CA GLU A 226 -24.83 -2.28 9.52
C GLU A 226 -23.58 -1.52 9.96
N GLU A 227 -23.08 -1.84 11.15
CA GLU A 227 -21.76 -1.41 11.63
C GLU A 227 -20.65 -2.20 10.90
N PRO A 228 -19.44 -1.64 10.73
CA PRO A 228 -18.32 -2.37 10.14
C PRO A 228 -17.80 -3.47 11.07
N TYR A 229 -17.39 -4.60 10.51
CA TYR A 229 -16.73 -5.67 11.27
C TYR A 229 -15.41 -5.19 11.88
N PHE A 230 -14.66 -4.36 11.15
CA PHE A 230 -13.34 -3.87 11.54
C PHE A 230 -13.39 -2.50 12.23
N ASP A 231 -14.53 -2.13 12.84
CA ASP A 231 -14.70 -0.82 13.47
C ASP A 231 -13.57 -0.47 14.45
N GLY A 232 -13.04 0.74 14.33
CA GLY A 232 -11.91 1.24 15.14
C GLY A 232 -10.57 0.52 14.96
N THR A 233 -10.46 -0.50 14.09
CA THR A 233 -9.24 -1.28 13.91
C THR A 233 -8.18 -0.45 13.16
N PHE A 234 -8.38 -0.24 11.86
CA PHE A 234 -7.50 0.59 11.03
C PHE A 234 -8.01 2.03 10.93
N ILE A 235 -9.29 2.15 10.54
CA ILE A 235 -9.99 3.43 10.46
C ILE A 235 -10.54 3.77 11.85
N ALA A 236 -10.22 4.95 12.35
CA ALA A 236 -10.72 5.46 13.62
C ALA A 236 -12.25 5.59 13.61
N LYS A 237 -12.86 5.47 14.79
CA LYS A 237 -14.31 5.62 14.94
C LYS A 237 -14.71 7.05 14.64
N ASP A 238 -15.75 7.22 13.83
CA ASP A 238 -16.14 8.55 13.39
C ASP A 238 -16.66 9.43 14.55
N CYS A 239 -17.22 8.84 15.59
CA CYS A 239 -17.64 9.57 16.80
C CYS A 239 -16.45 10.20 17.52
N ASP A 240 -15.35 9.48 17.65
CA ASP A 240 -14.15 9.95 18.37
C ASP A 240 -13.48 11.07 17.58
N VAL A 241 -13.37 10.90 16.26
CA VAL A 241 -12.87 11.93 15.34
C VAL A 241 -13.78 13.15 15.35
N HIS A 242 -15.10 12.97 15.33
CA HIS A 242 -16.06 14.08 15.34
C HIS A 242 -15.96 14.90 16.62
N HIS A 243 -15.98 14.26 17.79
CA HIS A 243 -15.84 14.95 19.08
C HIS A 243 -14.51 15.69 19.16
N PHE A 244 -13.41 15.08 18.70
CA PHE A 244 -12.10 15.74 18.69
C PHE A 244 -12.10 16.99 17.79
N VAL A 245 -12.67 16.89 16.59
CA VAL A 245 -12.77 18.01 15.66
C VAL A 245 -13.61 19.15 16.24
N GLU A 246 -14.71 18.85 16.93
CA GLU A 246 -15.53 19.86 17.61
C GLU A 246 -14.78 20.53 18.76
N ASP A 247 -14.05 19.75 19.56
CA ASP A 247 -13.29 20.27 20.69
C ASP A 247 -12.18 21.22 20.20
N VAL A 248 -11.42 20.83 19.18
CA VAL A 248 -10.41 21.68 18.54
C VAL A 248 -11.03 22.97 17.96
N GLN A 249 -12.18 22.87 17.28
CA GLN A 249 -12.89 24.03 16.73
C GLN A 249 -13.44 24.96 17.81
N SER A 250 -13.76 24.43 19.00
CA SER A 250 -14.21 25.25 20.14
C SER A 250 -13.10 26.15 20.70
N LYS A 251 -11.82 25.72 20.57
CA LYS A 251 -10.65 26.42 21.12
C LYS A 251 -9.98 27.36 20.14
N MET A 252 -10.17 27.16 18.83
CA MET A 252 -9.57 27.96 17.76
C MET A 252 -10.64 28.70 16.96
N LYS A 253 -10.60 30.04 16.96
CA LYS A 253 -11.44 30.83 16.04
C LYS A 253 -10.92 30.64 14.62
N SER A 254 -11.80 30.31 13.67
CA SER A 254 -11.39 30.16 12.27
C SER A 254 -10.85 31.47 11.73
N THR A 255 -9.60 31.49 11.30
CA THR A 255 -9.05 32.65 10.57
C THR A 255 -9.53 32.56 9.13
N ALA A 256 -10.35 33.51 8.69
CA ALA A 256 -10.83 33.55 7.31
C ALA A 256 -9.69 33.87 6.35
N GLY A 257 -9.20 32.88 5.59
CA GLY A 257 -8.15 33.08 4.59
C GLY A 257 -7.59 31.77 4.04
N ARG A 258 -6.89 31.81 2.90
CA ARG A 258 -6.03 30.70 2.45
C ARG A 258 -4.70 30.86 3.18
N GLY A 259 -4.25 29.83 3.91
CA GLY A 259 -2.92 29.84 4.53
C GLY A 259 -1.84 29.94 3.44
N MET A 260 -0.94 30.92 3.54
CA MET A 260 0.11 31.20 2.55
C MET A 260 1.46 30.73 3.09
N CYS A 261 2.17 29.83 2.40
CA CYS A 261 3.58 29.54 2.69
C CYS A 261 4.44 30.34 1.71
N GLY A 262 5.16 31.35 2.20
CA GLY A 262 5.72 32.41 1.34
C GLY A 262 4.61 33.08 0.50
N ALA A 263 4.92 33.41 -0.74
CA ALA A 263 3.99 34.00 -1.71
C ALA A 263 3.03 33.01 -2.39
N SER A 264 3.15 31.72 -2.11
CA SER A 264 2.46 30.67 -2.86
C SER A 264 1.04 30.38 -2.31
N ARG A 265 0.05 30.44 -3.21
CA ARG A 265 -1.39 30.31 -2.91
C ARG A 265 -1.83 28.85 -2.99
N TRP A 266 -1.44 28.01 -2.03
CA TRP A 266 -1.89 26.62 -1.95
C TRP A 266 -3.37 26.53 -1.56
N SER A 267 -4.05 25.49 -2.05
CA SER A 267 -5.21 24.95 -1.33
C SER A 267 -4.71 23.99 -0.26
N ALA A 268 -3.94 24.51 0.71
CA ALA A 268 -3.51 23.72 1.87
C ALA A 268 -4.72 23.28 2.70
N ALA A 269 -4.54 22.26 3.54
CA ALA A 269 -5.49 21.93 4.59
C ALA A 269 -5.81 23.19 5.41
N ARG A 270 -7.07 23.31 5.85
CA ARG A 270 -7.59 24.52 6.49
C ARG A 270 -7.95 24.25 7.95
N GLU A 271 -8.15 25.30 8.72
CA GLU A 271 -8.77 25.13 10.05
C GLU A 271 -10.21 24.61 9.92
N THR A 272 -10.90 25.01 8.84
CA THR A 272 -12.27 24.58 8.54
C THR A 272 -12.49 24.39 7.04
N ALA A 273 -13.30 23.40 6.68
CA ALA A 273 -13.75 23.14 5.32
C ALA A 273 -15.28 22.95 5.27
N ARG A 274 -15.92 23.38 4.18
CA ARG A 274 -17.34 23.10 3.93
C ARG A 274 -17.49 21.70 3.37
N ARG A 275 -18.56 21.01 3.76
CA ARG A 275 -18.92 19.70 3.24
C ARG A 275 -19.41 19.79 1.80
N ALA A 276 -18.98 18.85 0.95
CA ALA A 276 -19.48 18.69 -0.40
C ALA A 276 -20.91 18.09 -0.41
N ASN A 277 -21.81 18.64 -1.22
CA ASN A 277 -23.24 18.29 -1.20
C ASN A 277 -23.56 16.84 -1.61
N ASN A 278 -22.70 16.22 -2.43
CA ASN A 278 -22.94 14.90 -3.05
C ASN A 278 -22.09 13.77 -2.45
N LEU A 279 -21.26 14.08 -1.45
CA LEU A 279 -20.31 13.14 -0.85
C LEU A 279 -20.65 12.95 0.62
N ASP A 280 -20.69 11.69 1.05
CA ASP A 280 -20.80 11.40 2.47
C ASP A 280 -19.42 11.55 3.13
N GLU A 281 -18.42 10.85 2.62
CA GLU A 281 -17.00 10.98 2.93
C GLU A 281 -16.27 11.64 1.75
N GLU A 282 -15.43 12.64 2.03
CA GLU A 282 -14.63 13.38 1.04
C GLU A 282 -13.25 12.76 0.79
N GLY A 283 -12.83 11.80 1.61
CA GLY A 283 -11.58 11.06 1.45
C GLY A 283 -11.18 10.31 2.72
N LEU A 284 -9.88 9.97 2.81
CA LEU A 284 -9.29 9.19 3.90
C LEU A 284 -7.95 9.82 4.31
N GLU A 285 -7.80 10.25 5.55
CA GLU A 285 -6.50 10.67 6.10
C GLU A 285 -5.76 9.43 6.60
N VAL A 286 -4.48 9.29 6.29
CA VAL A 286 -3.70 8.07 6.56
C VAL A 286 -2.35 8.44 7.17
N VAL A 287 -1.91 7.68 8.20
CA VAL A 287 -0.54 7.73 8.72
C VAL A 287 0.21 6.42 8.47
N VAL A 288 1.45 6.54 8.01
CA VAL A 288 2.38 5.43 7.78
C VAL A 288 3.73 5.68 8.44
N CYS A 289 4.51 4.63 8.70
CA CYS A 289 5.92 4.81 9.06
C CYS A 289 6.81 4.97 7.81
N ARG A 290 8.09 5.30 8.00
CA ARG A 290 9.10 5.39 6.91
C ARG A 290 9.37 4.09 6.13
N HIS A 291 8.86 2.95 6.60
CA HIS A 291 8.89 1.68 5.85
C HIS A 291 7.64 1.49 4.98
N GLY A 292 6.72 2.47 4.98
CA GLY A 292 5.46 2.42 4.26
C GLY A 292 4.42 1.48 4.88
N VAL A 293 4.57 1.07 6.15
CA VAL A 293 3.56 0.29 6.88
C VAL A 293 2.43 1.23 7.33
N LEU A 294 1.20 0.88 6.99
CA LEU A 294 -0.03 1.57 7.42
C LEU A 294 -0.23 1.40 8.92
N LEU A 295 -0.44 2.49 9.65
CA LEU A 295 -0.61 2.49 11.11
C LEU A 295 -2.05 2.77 11.51
N LYS A 296 -2.60 3.88 11.02
CA LYS A 296 -3.95 4.32 11.33
C LYS A 296 -4.50 5.21 10.22
N ALA A 297 -5.81 5.25 10.10
CA ALA A 297 -6.50 6.16 9.19
C ALA A 297 -7.77 6.72 9.83
N LEU A 298 -8.37 7.74 9.21
CA LEU A 298 -9.71 8.22 9.55
C LEU A 298 -10.47 8.68 8.30
N ASN A 299 -11.80 8.69 8.38
CA ASN A 299 -12.64 9.23 7.33
C ASN A 299 -12.69 10.75 7.38
N MET A 300 -12.52 11.39 6.22
CA MET A 300 -12.70 12.83 6.08
C MET A 300 -14.16 13.13 5.71
N TYR A 301 -14.87 13.91 6.53
CA TYR A 301 -16.28 14.30 6.31
C TYR A 301 -16.47 15.72 5.79
N ARG A 302 -15.37 16.45 5.70
CA ARG A 302 -15.20 17.75 5.07
C ARG A 302 -13.80 17.75 4.45
N GLY A 303 -13.47 18.74 3.62
CA GLY A 303 -12.14 18.82 3.00
C GLY A 303 -10.99 18.74 4.03
N GLU A 304 -9.75 18.70 3.56
CA GLU A 304 -8.56 18.57 4.42
C GLU A 304 -8.53 19.67 5.48
N ILE A 305 -8.52 19.25 6.75
CA ILE A 305 -8.41 20.16 7.90
C ILE A 305 -7.28 19.71 8.83
N PHE A 306 -6.63 20.64 9.52
CA PHE A 306 -5.51 20.32 10.42
C PHE A 306 -5.88 19.37 11.58
N ALA A 307 -7.17 19.33 11.96
CA ALA A 307 -7.64 18.44 13.01
C ALA A 307 -7.51 16.94 12.65
N TYR A 308 -7.49 16.59 11.35
CA TYR A 308 -7.36 15.19 10.91
C TYR A 308 -5.95 14.62 11.14
N PRO A 309 -4.87 15.20 10.59
CA PRO A 309 -3.52 14.75 10.92
C PRO A 309 -3.23 14.92 12.41
N LEU A 310 -3.79 15.93 13.09
CA LEU A 310 -3.62 16.10 14.54
C LEU A 310 -4.22 14.96 15.36
N PHE A 311 -5.43 14.51 15.01
CA PHE A 311 -6.05 13.36 15.66
C PHE A 311 -5.16 12.12 15.55
N LEU A 312 -4.64 11.84 14.34
CA LEU A 312 -3.79 10.68 14.11
C LEU A 312 -2.43 10.80 14.80
N GLN A 313 -1.84 12.01 14.87
CA GLN A 313 -0.63 12.27 15.65
C GLN A 313 -0.87 11.95 17.14
N LYS A 314 -1.98 12.43 17.69
CA LYS A 314 -2.36 12.19 19.09
C LYS A 314 -2.51 10.71 19.41
N GLU A 315 -3.22 9.96 18.57
CA GLU A 315 -3.46 8.53 18.74
C GLU A 315 -2.16 7.70 18.68
N LEU A 316 -1.20 8.12 17.86
CA LEU A 316 0.01 7.33 17.60
C LEU A 316 1.19 7.69 18.51
N GLN A 317 1.22 8.90 19.09
CA GLN A 317 2.39 9.38 19.84
C GLN A 317 2.82 8.41 20.95
N ALA A 318 1.88 8.03 21.83
CA ALA A 318 2.18 7.17 22.97
C ALA A 318 2.63 5.75 22.55
N ALA A 319 2.12 5.24 21.43
CA ALA A 319 2.43 3.89 20.96
C ALA A 319 3.72 3.78 20.14
N THR A 320 4.21 4.91 19.61
CA THR A 320 5.27 4.93 18.58
C THR A 320 6.50 5.76 18.94
N ASN A 321 6.46 6.55 20.01
CA ASN A 321 7.55 7.43 20.46
C ASN A 321 8.24 8.13 19.27
N GLY A 322 7.41 8.68 18.37
CA GLY A 322 7.84 9.10 17.05
C GLY A 322 8.75 10.32 17.13
N GLN A 323 9.85 10.35 16.37
CA GLN A 323 10.77 11.49 16.39
C GLN A 323 10.33 12.61 15.46
N PHE A 324 9.81 12.27 14.28
CA PHE A 324 9.38 13.24 13.27
C PHE A 324 7.92 13.00 12.87
N TYR A 325 7.18 14.10 12.68
CA TYR A 325 5.85 14.08 12.08
C TYR A 325 5.90 14.74 10.71
N CYS A 326 5.79 13.92 9.67
CA CYS A 326 5.92 14.31 8.28
C CYS A 326 4.57 14.69 7.67
N THR A 327 4.48 15.91 7.15
CA THR A 327 3.30 16.42 6.41
C THR A 327 3.76 17.36 5.30
N ASP A 328 3.01 17.47 4.21
CA ASP A 328 3.26 18.42 3.11
C ASP A 328 3.00 19.90 3.52
N ILE A 329 2.34 20.08 4.66
CA ILE A 329 1.94 21.35 5.26
C ILE A 329 2.66 21.65 6.59
N ALA A 330 3.78 20.99 6.88
CA ALA A 330 4.47 21.08 8.18
C ALA A 330 4.69 22.53 8.67
N CYS A 331 5.07 23.43 7.76
CA CYS A 331 5.29 24.86 8.04
C CYS A 331 4.04 25.63 8.52
N LYS A 332 2.84 25.08 8.32
CA LYS A 332 1.56 25.65 8.78
C LYS A 332 0.95 24.84 9.91
N TYR A 333 1.07 23.53 9.80
CA TYR A 333 0.60 22.59 10.80
C TYR A 333 1.31 22.80 12.15
N TRP A 334 2.63 22.98 12.16
CA TRP A 334 3.40 23.09 13.41
C TRP A 334 3.07 24.36 14.21
N PRO A 335 3.10 25.57 13.62
CA PRO A 335 2.72 26.77 14.36
C PRO A 335 1.25 26.75 14.82
N TYR A 336 0.39 26.04 14.10
CA TYR A 336 -1.00 25.81 14.53
C TYR A 336 -1.05 24.91 15.77
N LEU A 337 -0.31 23.80 15.77
CA LEU A 337 -0.19 22.89 16.91
C LEU A 337 0.38 23.59 18.14
N GLU A 338 1.44 24.39 18.00
CA GLU A 338 2.03 25.16 19.10
C GLU A 338 1.00 26.08 19.77
N LYS A 339 0.24 26.83 18.97
CA LYS A 339 -0.84 27.71 19.50
C LYS A 339 -1.94 26.89 20.17
N LEU A 340 -2.29 25.73 19.61
CA LEU A 340 -3.34 24.88 20.16
C LEU A 340 -2.91 24.20 21.46
N ALA A 341 -1.65 23.80 21.59
CA ALA A 341 -1.09 23.18 22.79
C ALA A 341 -1.03 24.14 24.00
N VAL A 342 -1.15 25.46 23.76
CA VAL A 342 -1.32 26.45 24.83
C VAL A 342 -2.71 26.32 25.46
N SER A 343 -3.76 26.16 24.65
CA SER A 343 -5.16 26.08 25.12
C SER A 343 -5.63 24.65 25.42
N MET A 344 -4.99 23.64 24.82
CA MET A 344 -5.24 22.21 25.02
C MET A 344 -3.96 21.54 25.54
N VAL A 345 -3.80 21.52 26.86
CA VAL A 345 -2.58 21.03 27.53
C VAL A 345 -2.25 19.58 27.17
N ASP A 346 -3.27 18.75 26.94
CA ASP A 346 -3.13 17.34 26.55
C ASP A 346 -2.42 17.15 25.20
N LEU A 347 -2.28 18.20 24.39
CA LEU A 347 -1.56 18.15 23.11
C LEU A 347 -0.08 18.55 23.22
N ARG A 348 0.37 19.04 24.38
CA ARG A 348 1.79 19.42 24.58
C ARG A 348 2.79 18.28 24.31
N PRO A 349 2.53 17.02 24.68
CA PRO A 349 3.45 15.92 24.36
C PRO A 349 3.69 15.74 22.85
N LEU A 350 2.77 16.22 22.00
CA LEU A 350 2.94 16.14 20.54
C LEU A 350 4.05 17.07 20.02
N LEU A 351 4.43 18.10 20.80
CA LEU A 351 5.53 19.01 20.50
C LEU A 351 6.91 18.42 20.83
N GLU A 352 6.99 17.24 21.45
CA GLU A 352 8.24 16.50 21.63
C GLU A 352 8.75 15.91 20.32
N MET A 353 7.82 15.62 19.39
CA MET A 353 8.16 15.33 18.01
C MET A 353 8.75 16.56 17.32
N ARG A 354 9.43 16.36 16.20
CA ARG A 354 9.88 17.44 15.32
C ARG A 354 9.01 17.52 14.07
N PRO A 355 8.72 18.74 13.57
CA PRO A 355 8.05 18.90 12.29
C PRO A 355 8.94 18.35 11.18
N PHE A 356 8.36 17.78 10.14
CA PHE A 356 9.12 17.33 8.98
C PHE A 356 8.33 17.63 7.70
N LEU A 357 8.88 18.50 6.84
CA LEU A 357 8.35 18.71 5.52
C LEU A 357 8.95 17.68 4.58
N SER A 358 8.07 16.95 3.88
CA SER A 358 8.49 15.88 2.96
C SER A 358 9.45 16.41 1.88
N VAL A 359 10.45 15.62 1.50
CA VAL A 359 11.59 16.09 0.69
C VAL A 359 11.17 16.54 -0.71
N MET A 360 10.25 15.83 -1.38
CA MET A 360 9.78 16.26 -2.71
C MET A 360 8.81 17.42 -2.56
N HIS A 361 7.90 17.36 -1.59
CA HIS A 361 6.97 18.46 -1.33
C HIS A 361 7.69 19.76 -0.97
N ALA A 362 8.79 19.72 -0.21
CA ALA A 362 9.57 20.88 0.19
C ALA A 362 10.05 21.72 -1.02
N LYS A 363 10.34 21.09 -2.17
CA LYS A 363 10.73 21.77 -3.41
C LYS A 363 9.62 22.62 -4.02
N ALA A 364 8.38 22.41 -3.60
CA ALA A 364 7.24 23.27 -3.99
C ALA A 364 7.06 24.46 -3.05
N HIS A 365 7.70 24.48 -1.88
CA HIS A 365 7.66 25.62 -0.95
C HIS A 365 8.76 26.65 -1.26
N SER A 366 8.77 27.78 -0.55
CA SER A 366 9.85 28.77 -0.69
C SER A 366 11.20 28.17 -0.25
N THR A 367 12.30 28.72 -0.77
CA THR A 367 13.66 28.25 -0.43
C THR A 367 13.93 28.29 1.06
N LYS A 368 13.46 29.35 1.76
CA LYS A 368 13.55 29.44 3.22
C LYS A 368 12.77 28.31 3.91
N CYS A 369 11.57 27.99 3.42
CA CYS A 369 10.78 26.89 3.97
C CYS A 369 11.47 25.53 3.74
N GLU A 370 12.06 25.31 2.57
CA GLU A 370 12.85 24.11 2.27
C GLU A 370 14.02 23.98 3.26
N ILE A 371 14.80 25.04 3.50
CA ILE A 371 15.95 25.00 4.40
C ILE A 371 15.51 24.72 5.84
N THR A 372 14.44 25.36 6.30
CA THR A 372 13.97 25.28 7.69
C THR A 372 13.23 23.98 8.00
N TRP A 373 12.29 23.57 7.15
CA TRP A 373 11.34 22.51 7.46
C TRP A 373 11.64 21.18 6.75
N SER A 374 12.40 21.17 5.64
CA SER A 374 12.66 19.93 4.91
C SER A 374 13.40 18.91 5.77
N GLY A 375 12.93 17.67 5.76
CA GLY A 375 13.60 16.55 6.41
C GLY A 375 15.05 16.34 5.99
N ARG A 376 15.39 16.69 4.74
CA ARG A 376 16.78 16.62 4.22
C ARG A 376 17.74 17.50 5.02
N ASN A 377 17.23 18.56 5.63
CA ASN A 377 18.01 19.57 6.34
C ASN A 377 17.96 19.41 7.87
N GLN A 378 17.37 18.32 8.35
CA GLN A 378 17.05 18.13 9.75
C GLN A 378 17.85 17.00 10.38
N GLU A 379 18.69 17.33 11.37
CA GLU A 379 19.54 16.39 12.12
C GLU A 379 18.73 15.19 12.66
N GLY A 380 19.27 13.97 12.58
CA GLY A 380 18.61 12.74 12.99
C GLY A 380 17.64 12.13 11.96
N ALA A 381 17.23 12.84 10.92
CA ALA A 381 16.27 12.35 9.92
C ALA A 381 16.79 11.20 9.04
N GLY A 382 18.12 10.99 8.97
CA GLY A 382 18.72 10.10 7.98
C GLY A 382 18.32 10.47 6.55
N THR A 383 18.14 9.47 5.69
CA THR A 383 17.61 9.65 4.32
C THR A 383 16.10 9.40 4.25
N THR A 384 15.37 9.70 5.32
CA THR A 384 13.90 9.63 5.30
C THR A 384 13.36 10.64 4.29
N ALA A 385 12.41 10.21 3.46
CA ALA A 385 11.84 11.08 2.44
C ALA A 385 10.58 11.81 2.92
N GLY A 386 9.71 11.15 3.68
CA GLY A 386 8.38 11.66 4.02
C GLY A 386 7.32 11.39 2.95
N GLU A 387 7.69 10.70 1.87
CA GLU A 387 6.87 10.42 0.68
C GLU A 387 6.20 9.03 0.74
N GLU A 388 6.44 8.26 1.80
CA GLU A 388 5.95 6.90 1.96
C GLU A 388 4.42 6.84 1.97
N VAL A 389 3.78 7.88 2.50
CA VAL A 389 2.32 8.00 2.51
C VAL A 389 1.76 8.18 1.10
N GLU A 390 2.48 8.83 0.19
CA GLU A 390 2.07 9.00 -1.22
C GLU A 390 2.12 7.69 -2.00
N MET A 391 3.12 6.84 -1.73
CA MET A 391 3.18 5.50 -2.30
C MET A 391 1.96 4.66 -1.89
N VAL A 392 1.59 4.78 -0.61
CA VAL A 392 0.43 4.10 -0.04
C VAL A 392 -0.87 4.68 -0.58
N ASN A 393 -0.96 6.00 -0.71
CA ASN A 393 -2.10 6.67 -1.30
C ASN A 393 -2.28 6.29 -2.77
N SER A 394 -1.20 6.08 -3.52
CA SER A 394 -1.25 5.53 -4.88
C SER A 394 -1.86 4.12 -4.90
N TYR A 395 -1.48 3.26 -3.96
CA TYR A 395 -2.09 1.93 -3.80
C TYR A 395 -3.57 2.01 -3.43
N LEU A 396 -3.90 2.70 -2.34
CA LEU A 396 -5.26 2.81 -1.86
C LEU A 396 -6.15 3.43 -2.93
N SER A 397 -5.73 4.51 -3.60
CA SER A 397 -6.53 5.18 -4.64
C SER A 397 -7.09 4.26 -5.73
N ARG A 398 -6.44 3.13 -6.01
CA ARG A 398 -6.94 2.13 -6.96
C ARG A 398 -8.21 1.42 -6.45
N SER A 399 -8.33 1.21 -5.14
CA SER A 399 -9.52 0.62 -4.52
C SER A 399 -10.73 1.54 -4.59
N ALA A 400 -10.53 2.86 -4.67
CA ALA A 400 -11.58 3.88 -4.75
C ALA A 400 -12.58 3.63 -5.91
N LEU A 401 -12.12 2.99 -6.99
CA LEU A 401 -12.98 2.61 -8.12
C LEU A 401 -14.12 1.68 -7.71
N THR A 402 -13.89 0.84 -6.68
CA THR A 402 -14.88 -0.11 -6.16
C THR A 402 -15.52 0.36 -4.86
N THR A 403 -14.78 1.05 -3.99
CA THR A 403 -15.25 1.41 -2.64
C THR A 403 -16.17 2.64 -2.62
N LYS A 404 -16.08 3.54 -3.60
CA LYS A 404 -16.89 4.78 -3.64
C LYS A 404 -18.41 4.59 -3.76
N TYR A 405 -18.85 3.39 -4.15
CA TYR A 405 -20.25 2.98 -4.25
C TYR A 405 -20.68 1.97 -3.18
N MET A 406 -19.78 1.56 -2.29
CA MET A 406 -20.12 0.65 -1.19
C MET A 406 -20.92 1.39 -0.13
N THR A 407 -21.62 0.65 0.74
CA THR A 407 -22.10 1.22 2.01
C THR A 407 -20.90 1.64 2.87
N LYS A 408 -21.13 2.50 3.85
CA LYS A 408 -20.07 2.96 4.76
C LYS A 408 -19.36 1.80 5.47
N SER A 409 -20.12 0.87 6.06
CA SER A 409 -19.58 -0.30 6.74
C SER A 409 -18.74 -1.17 5.79
N ALA A 410 -19.30 -1.57 4.64
CA ALA A 410 -18.58 -2.39 3.66
C ALA A 410 -17.32 -1.68 3.11
N ARG A 411 -17.36 -0.36 2.94
CA ARG A 411 -16.19 0.44 2.55
C ARG A 411 -15.09 0.38 3.62
N ASN A 412 -15.44 0.59 4.89
CA ASN A 412 -14.48 0.58 5.99
C ASN A 412 -13.81 -0.80 6.14
N ASP A 413 -14.60 -1.87 6.04
CA ASP A 413 -14.10 -3.24 6.10
C ASP A 413 -13.18 -3.56 4.92
N MET A 414 -13.60 -3.22 3.69
CA MET A 414 -12.79 -3.44 2.49
C MET A 414 -11.47 -2.66 2.51
N LEU A 415 -11.49 -1.40 2.96
CA LEU A 415 -10.27 -0.59 3.11
C LEU A 415 -9.34 -1.17 4.18
N THR A 416 -9.89 -1.70 5.27
CA THR A 416 -9.11 -2.39 6.30
C THR A 416 -8.46 -3.66 5.75
N ILE A 417 -9.18 -4.46 4.96
CA ILE A 417 -8.62 -5.64 4.28
C ILE A 417 -7.50 -5.25 3.32
N HIS A 418 -7.68 -4.19 2.52
CA HIS A 418 -6.61 -3.67 1.65
C HIS A 418 -5.37 -3.24 2.44
N ALA A 419 -5.57 -2.64 3.62
CA ALA A 419 -4.49 -2.19 4.50
C ALA A 419 -3.74 -3.37 5.13
N ILE A 420 -4.47 -4.41 5.58
CA ILE A 420 -3.89 -5.67 6.07
C ILE A 420 -3.03 -6.32 4.97
N GLY A 421 -3.56 -6.47 3.76
CA GLY A 421 -2.83 -7.07 2.64
C GLY A 421 -1.59 -6.25 2.25
N TRP A 422 -1.67 -4.92 2.26
CA TRP A 422 -0.51 -4.05 2.04
C TRP A 422 0.57 -4.26 3.11
N ASN A 423 0.18 -4.25 4.39
CA ASN A 423 1.11 -4.41 5.50
C ASN A 423 1.74 -5.80 5.53
N ARG A 424 0.99 -6.86 5.22
CA ARG A 424 1.54 -8.23 5.08
C ARG A 424 2.68 -8.25 4.06
N ARG A 425 2.46 -7.72 2.85
CA ARG A 425 3.52 -7.59 1.82
C ARG A 425 4.72 -6.77 2.29
N LYS A 426 4.49 -5.64 2.97
CA LYS A 426 5.58 -4.81 3.51
C LYS A 426 6.38 -5.54 4.59
N GLN A 427 5.73 -6.31 5.45
CA GLN A 427 6.40 -7.11 6.49
C GLN A 427 7.15 -8.31 5.92
N ASP A 428 6.67 -8.91 4.84
CA ASP A 428 7.34 -10.04 4.20
C ASP A 428 8.61 -9.60 3.47
N GLY A 429 8.55 -8.48 2.73
CA GLY A 429 9.72 -7.90 2.04
C GLY A 429 10.63 -7.03 2.91
N LEU A 430 10.35 -6.86 4.21
CA LEU A 430 11.03 -5.87 5.05
C LEU A 430 12.55 -6.11 5.15
N HIS A 431 12.97 -7.37 5.27
CA HIS A 431 14.38 -7.73 5.39
C HIS A 431 15.17 -7.45 4.10
N LEU A 432 14.56 -7.71 2.95
CA LEU A 432 15.13 -7.39 1.63
C LEU A 432 15.25 -5.86 1.47
N ALA A 433 14.20 -5.12 1.82
CA ALA A 433 14.19 -3.67 1.71
C ALA A 433 15.26 -3.00 2.60
N LEU A 434 15.40 -3.46 3.85
CA LEU A 434 16.43 -2.95 4.77
C LEU A 434 17.84 -3.33 4.32
N SER A 435 18.05 -4.57 3.86
CA SER A 435 19.33 -5.04 3.32
C SER A 435 19.76 -4.22 2.11
N SER A 436 18.87 -4.05 1.12
CA SER A 436 19.12 -3.24 -0.07
C SER A 436 19.40 -1.79 0.31
N ARG A 437 18.64 -1.23 1.25
CA ARG A 437 18.84 0.14 1.76
C ARG A 437 20.22 0.29 2.40
N TYR A 438 20.66 -0.65 3.22
CA TYR A 438 21.98 -0.61 3.85
C TYR A 438 23.11 -0.55 2.81
N VAL A 439 23.11 -1.47 1.85
CA VAL A 439 24.14 -1.56 0.80
C VAL A 439 24.18 -0.26 -0.03
N LYS A 440 23.00 0.22 -0.47
CA LYS A 440 22.86 1.46 -1.23
C LYS A 440 23.34 2.68 -0.44
N THR A 441 22.98 2.78 0.84
CA THR A 441 23.41 3.88 1.72
C THR A 441 24.92 3.87 1.92
N PHE A 442 25.53 2.69 2.06
CA PHE A 442 26.98 2.59 2.22
C PHE A 442 27.73 3.15 1.00
N GLN A 443 27.34 2.73 -0.21
CA GLN A 443 27.90 3.20 -1.48
C GLN A 443 27.70 4.71 -1.66
N LYS A 444 26.46 5.19 -1.53
CA LYS A 444 26.12 6.62 -1.71
C LYS A 444 26.84 7.54 -0.72
N ALA A 445 27.03 7.10 0.52
CA ALA A 445 27.75 7.88 1.52
C ALA A 445 29.22 8.11 1.14
N GLN A 446 29.86 7.16 0.44
CA GLN A 446 31.22 7.33 -0.06
C GLN A 446 31.25 8.29 -1.26
N GLU A 447 30.33 8.12 -2.21
CA GLU A 447 30.19 8.98 -3.38
C GLU A 447 29.92 10.45 -2.98
N GLU A 448 28.97 10.69 -2.07
CA GLU A 448 28.62 12.04 -1.63
C GLU A 448 29.74 12.69 -0.79
N SER A 449 30.57 11.90 -0.11
CA SER A 449 31.77 12.41 0.55
C SER A 449 32.78 12.95 -0.46
N GLN A 450 33.05 12.19 -1.53
CA GLN A 450 33.93 12.61 -2.62
C GLN A 450 33.34 13.81 -3.40
N ARG A 451 32.01 13.83 -3.59
CA ARG A 451 31.31 14.94 -4.22
C ARG A 451 31.48 16.24 -3.45
N LEU A 452 31.33 16.21 -2.12
CA LEU A 452 31.53 17.39 -1.28
C LEU A 452 32.98 17.91 -1.40
N GLU A 453 33.97 17.03 -1.35
CA GLU A 453 35.38 17.40 -1.52
C GLU A 453 35.69 17.99 -2.90
N GLY A 454 35.07 17.45 -3.96
CA GLY A 454 35.14 18.00 -5.31
C GLY A 454 34.53 19.39 -5.40
N LEU A 455 33.31 19.55 -4.86
CA LEU A 455 32.57 20.81 -4.88
C LEU A 455 33.25 21.90 -4.04
N SER A 456 33.82 21.54 -2.89
CA SER A 456 34.63 22.45 -2.07
C SER A 456 35.85 22.97 -2.82
N ARG A 457 36.53 22.11 -3.59
CA ARG A 457 37.67 22.53 -4.44
C ARG A 457 37.22 23.42 -5.60
N GLU A 458 36.12 23.08 -6.27
CA GLU A 458 35.58 23.86 -7.39
C GLU A 458 35.15 25.27 -6.95
N LEU A 459 34.48 25.37 -5.80
CA LEU A 459 33.96 26.63 -5.28
C LEU A 459 34.95 27.40 -4.39
N GLY A 460 36.18 26.89 -4.26
CA GLY A 460 37.22 27.51 -3.44
C GLY A 460 36.85 27.63 -1.96
N CYS A 461 36.02 26.72 -1.44
CA CYS A 461 35.61 26.67 -0.04
C CYS A 461 36.59 25.79 0.74
N PRO A 462 37.45 26.37 1.61
CA PRO A 462 38.33 25.57 2.45
C PRO A 462 37.50 24.79 3.50
N GLU A 463 37.99 23.63 3.92
CA GLU A 463 37.24 22.69 4.76
C GLU A 463 36.74 23.30 6.09
N ASN A 464 37.52 24.23 6.66
CA ASN A 464 37.17 24.98 7.87
C ASN A 464 36.05 26.01 7.67
N MET A 465 35.70 26.36 6.42
CA MET A 465 34.61 27.30 6.10
C MET A 465 33.30 26.61 5.74
N VAL A 466 33.29 25.29 5.49
CA VAL A 466 32.07 24.55 5.13
C VAL A 466 31.00 24.71 6.22
N GLN A 467 31.38 24.58 7.49
CA GLN A 467 30.45 24.75 8.60
C GLN A 467 29.94 26.19 8.73
N GLN A 468 30.80 27.18 8.46
CA GLN A 468 30.39 28.58 8.45
C GLN A 468 29.36 28.84 7.35
N TRP A 469 29.60 28.32 6.14
CA TRP A 469 28.67 28.49 5.01
C TRP A 469 27.33 27.80 5.29
N VAL A 470 27.35 26.63 5.95
CA VAL A 470 26.13 25.95 6.42
C VAL A 470 25.39 26.80 7.46
N HIS A 471 26.10 27.42 8.39
CA HIS A 471 25.51 28.31 9.40
C HIS A 471 24.86 29.53 8.75
N ASP A 472 25.56 30.18 7.83
CA ASP A 472 25.08 31.38 7.12
C ASP A 472 23.79 31.09 6.35
N VAL A 473 23.69 29.93 5.69
CA VAL A 473 22.46 29.51 4.97
C VAL A 473 21.30 29.27 5.91
N LYS A 474 21.55 28.66 7.09
CA LYS A 474 20.50 28.45 8.11
C LYS A 474 20.04 29.76 8.73
N GLN A 475 20.95 30.68 9.05
CA GLN A 475 20.61 32.01 9.57
C GLN A 475 19.77 32.80 8.57
N TRP A 476 20.20 32.82 7.31
CA TRP A 476 19.43 33.47 6.24
C TRP A 476 18.00 32.94 6.10
N ALA A 477 17.80 31.62 6.29
CA ALA A 477 16.47 31.02 6.25
C ALA A 477 15.63 31.31 7.52
N ALA A 478 16.28 31.56 8.66
CA ALA A 478 15.64 31.92 9.93
C ALA A 478 15.31 33.41 10.04
N ASP A 479 16.03 34.28 9.31
CA ASP A 479 15.79 35.72 9.28
C ASP A 479 14.46 36.03 8.59
N ASP A 480 13.45 36.33 9.41
CA ASP A 480 12.10 36.74 9.00
C ASP A 480 11.98 38.27 8.91
N SER A 481 13.10 38.95 8.64
CA SER A 481 13.21 40.41 8.44
C SER A 481 12.43 40.85 7.20
N LEU A 482 11.10 40.81 7.29
CA LEU A 482 10.16 41.49 6.43
C LEU A 482 10.34 42.99 6.68
N GLY A 483 11.36 43.56 6.04
CA GLY A 483 11.57 44.98 5.99
C GLY A 483 10.33 45.67 5.44
N THR A 484 9.91 46.70 6.15
CA THR A 484 8.83 47.64 5.85
C THR A 484 9.08 48.37 4.52
N GLN A 485 8.93 47.68 3.38
CA GLN A 485 9.05 48.26 2.04
C GLN A 485 7.75 48.10 1.24
N ARG A 486 7.26 49.26 0.79
CA ARG A 486 6.14 49.60 -0.10
C ARG A 486 5.29 48.43 -0.63
N ASP A 487 4.01 48.47 -0.24
CA ASP A 487 2.92 47.50 -0.51
C ASP A 487 2.86 46.97 -1.97
N ASP A 488 3.15 47.78 -2.98
CA ASP A 488 2.99 47.39 -4.39
C ASP A 488 4.11 46.49 -4.94
N GLN A 489 5.35 46.68 -4.47
CA GLN A 489 6.50 45.89 -4.93
C GLN A 489 6.45 44.47 -4.32
N GLN A 490 6.06 44.35 -3.04
CA GLN A 490 5.82 43.06 -2.39
C GLN A 490 4.71 42.26 -3.09
N ASN A 491 3.63 42.93 -3.53
CA ASN A 491 2.55 42.26 -4.26
C ASN A 491 3.01 41.67 -5.62
N LEU A 492 3.88 42.40 -6.34
CA LEU A 492 4.46 41.91 -7.60
C LEU A 492 5.44 40.76 -7.37
N GLN A 493 6.33 40.87 -6.38
CA GLN A 493 7.24 39.80 -5.98
C GLN A 493 6.46 38.53 -5.67
N GLN A 494 5.42 38.64 -4.82
CA GLN A 494 4.58 37.50 -4.47
C GLN A 494 3.87 36.88 -5.70
N SER A 495 3.36 37.72 -6.59
CA SER A 495 2.70 37.27 -7.82
C SER A 495 3.65 36.48 -8.73
N ILE A 496 4.91 36.92 -8.86
CA ILE A 496 5.94 36.27 -9.68
C ILE A 496 6.29 34.89 -9.12
N GLU A 497 6.60 34.79 -7.83
CA GLU A 497 6.89 33.50 -7.19
C GLU A 497 5.73 32.51 -7.38
N GLN A 498 4.50 32.99 -7.16
CA GLN A 498 3.28 32.19 -7.31
C GLN A 498 3.12 31.66 -8.74
N MET A 499 3.29 32.53 -9.74
CA MET A 499 3.14 32.13 -11.14
C MET A 499 4.27 31.19 -11.59
N PHE A 500 5.50 31.40 -11.12
CA PHE A 500 6.63 30.51 -11.43
C PHE A 500 6.36 29.08 -10.95
N LEU A 501 5.99 28.91 -9.68
CA LEU A 501 5.65 27.61 -9.11
C LEU A 501 4.46 26.96 -9.84
N SER A 502 3.40 27.74 -10.13
CA SER A 502 2.23 27.24 -10.87
C SER A 502 2.60 26.70 -12.26
N VAL A 503 3.48 27.41 -12.99
CA VAL A 503 3.95 26.99 -14.32
C VAL A 503 4.81 25.74 -14.20
N HIS A 504 5.74 25.70 -13.25
CA HIS A 504 6.62 24.55 -13.02
C HIS A 504 5.80 23.28 -12.71
N GLN A 505 4.84 23.37 -11.79
CA GLN A 505 3.97 22.26 -11.42
C GLN A 505 3.05 21.81 -12.54
N LYS A 506 2.42 22.75 -13.26
CA LYS A 506 1.56 22.39 -14.40
C LYS A 506 2.33 21.74 -15.51
N LYS A 507 3.60 22.13 -15.70
CA LYS A 507 4.49 21.45 -16.63
C LYS A 507 4.80 20.03 -16.17
N ALA A 508 5.16 19.83 -14.90
CA ALA A 508 5.37 18.49 -14.34
C ALA A 508 4.10 17.61 -14.45
N SER A 509 2.92 18.18 -14.16
CA SER A 509 1.61 17.52 -14.28
C SER A 509 1.26 17.15 -15.72
N LEU A 510 1.66 17.98 -16.69
CA LEU A 510 1.39 17.77 -18.11
C LEU A 510 2.05 16.49 -18.66
N TYR A 511 3.21 16.13 -18.11
CA TYR A 511 4.01 14.99 -18.57
C TYR A 511 3.86 13.75 -17.68
N THR A 512 3.22 13.86 -16.52
CA THR A 512 2.99 12.74 -15.58
C THR A 512 1.59 12.13 -15.68
N GLN A 513 0.62 12.80 -16.33
CA GLN A 513 -0.75 12.29 -16.46
C GLN A 513 -1.07 11.78 -17.87
N THR A 514 -1.61 10.56 -17.97
CA THR A 514 -2.20 10.00 -19.20
C THR A 514 -3.58 10.60 -19.46
N ASP A 515 -3.60 11.87 -19.86
CA ASP A 515 -4.80 12.58 -20.27
C ASP A 515 -5.16 12.31 -21.74
N SER A 516 -6.45 12.40 -22.08
CA SER A 516 -6.88 12.41 -23.49
C SER A 516 -6.25 13.59 -24.24
N ASN A 517 -6.07 13.44 -25.56
CA ASN A 517 -5.45 14.49 -26.39
C ASN A 517 -6.16 15.85 -26.27
N LYS A 518 -7.49 15.87 -26.10
CA LYS A 518 -8.28 17.09 -25.88
C LYS A 518 -7.95 17.78 -24.56
N ILE A 519 -7.82 17.02 -23.47
CA ILE A 519 -7.47 17.54 -22.14
C ILE A 519 -6.01 18.00 -22.14
N ARG A 520 -5.10 17.23 -22.73
CA ARG A 520 -3.68 17.58 -22.85
C ARG A 520 -3.48 18.88 -23.63
N HIS A 521 -4.20 19.07 -24.74
CA HIS A 521 -4.14 20.32 -25.51
C HIS A 521 -4.63 21.53 -24.68
N LEU A 522 -5.73 21.38 -23.95
CA LEU A 522 -6.28 22.43 -23.08
C LEU A 522 -5.30 22.80 -21.95
N ARG A 523 -4.63 21.81 -21.35
CA ARG A 523 -3.59 22.03 -20.34
C ARG A 523 -2.34 22.69 -20.91
N ARG A 524 -1.87 22.28 -22.10
CA ARG A 524 -0.75 22.95 -22.80
C ARG A 524 -1.08 24.42 -23.08
N ARG A 525 -2.32 24.71 -23.51
CA ARG A 525 -2.77 26.08 -23.74
C ARG A 525 -2.72 26.91 -22.44
N LYS A 526 -3.29 26.38 -21.36
CA LYS A 526 -3.28 27.05 -20.05
C LYS A 526 -1.87 27.26 -19.50
N LEU A 527 -0.97 26.28 -19.69
CA LEU A 527 0.44 26.40 -19.32
C LEU A 527 1.13 27.54 -20.08
N ARG A 528 0.89 27.67 -21.39
CA ARG A 528 1.43 28.78 -22.19
C ARG A 528 0.88 30.14 -21.74
N GLU A 529 -0.42 30.21 -21.46
CA GLU A 529 -1.06 31.43 -20.95
C GLU A 529 -0.44 31.87 -19.61
N GLU A 530 -0.22 30.94 -18.69
CA GLU A 530 0.39 31.25 -17.39
C GLU A 530 1.88 31.57 -17.48
N LYS A 531 2.64 30.85 -18.34
CA LYS A 531 4.03 31.21 -18.62
C LYS A 531 4.12 32.63 -19.19
N LYS A 532 3.21 33.00 -20.10
CA LYS A 532 3.15 34.36 -20.66
C LYS A 532 2.87 35.39 -19.57
N LYS A 533 1.88 35.16 -18.71
CA LYS A 533 1.55 36.08 -17.59
C LYS A 533 2.71 36.24 -16.61
N LEU A 534 3.42 35.14 -16.31
CA LEU A 534 4.62 35.19 -15.47
C LEU A 534 5.67 36.13 -16.06
N LEU A 535 6.00 35.95 -17.35
CA LEU A 535 7.01 36.77 -18.04
C LEU A 535 6.58 38.25 -18.13
N GLU A 536 5.29 38.51 -18.37
CA GLU A 536 4.74 39.87 -18.36
C GLU A 536 4.86 40.53 -16.97
N THR A 537 4.62 39.76 -15.90
CA THR A 537 4.72 40.26 -14.52
C THR A 537 6.17 40.47 -14.11
N ILE A 538 7.09 39.60 -14.53
CA ILE A 538 8.54 39.80 -14.38
C ILE A 538 8.98 41.07 -15.08
N LYS A 539 8.48 41.33 -16.29
CA LYS A 539 8.79 42.56 -17.03
C LYS A 539 8.32 43.80 -16.25
N LEU A 540 7.08 43.80 -15.76
CA LEU A 540 6.52 44.87 -14.92
C LEU A 540 7.34 45.11 -13.65
N TYR A 541 7.85 44.04 -13.03
CA TYR A 541 8.73 44.16 -11.87
C TYR A 541 10.10 44.74 -12.23
N ASN A 542 10.74 44.23 -13.29
CA ASN A 542 12.06 44.70 -13.75
C ASN A 542 12.06 46.18 -14.16
N GLU A 543 10.91 46.71 -14.62
CA GLU A 543 10.72 48.13 -14.92
C GLU A 543 10.65 49.02 -13.66
N GLN A 544 10.38 48.44 -12.49
CA GLN A 544 10.19 49.17 -11.22
C GLN A 544 11.38 49.09 -10.26
N VAL A 545 12.41 48.31 -10.59
CA VAL A 545 13.57 48.06 -9.73
C VAL A 545 14.90 48.46 -10.38
N SER A 546 15.93 48.62 -9.55
CA SER A 546 17.29 48.90 -10.04
C SER A 546 17.87 47.70 -10.81
N ASN A 547 18.86 47.93 -11.69
CA ASN A 547 19.47 46.86 -12.49
C ASN A 547 20.03 45.69 -11.65
N GLU A 548 20.41 45.93 -10.41
CA GLU A 548 20.95 44.92 -9.48
C GLU A 548 19.85 43.99 -8.91
N GLU A 549 18.60 44.45 -8.91
CA GLU A 549 17.44 43.71 -8.41
C GLU A 549 16.59 43.10 -9.55
N GLN A 550 16.99 43.30 -10.81
CA GLN A 550 16.27 42.75 -11.96
C GLN A 550 16.37 41.22 -12.03
N ILE A 551 15.25 40.61 -12.39
CA ILE A 551 15.15 39.18 -12.63
C ILE A 551 15.69 38.86 -14.02
N ASP A 552 16.67 37.96 -14.09
CA ASP A 552 17.14 37.39 -15.35
C ASP A 552 16.08 36.44 -15.95
N VAL A 553 15.40 36.93 -16.98
CA VAL A 553 14.35 36.20 -17.70
C VAL A 553 14.88 34.92 -18.35
N VAL A 554 16.11 34.93 -18.87
CA VAL A 554 16.72 33.76 -19.53
C VAL A 554 16.95 32.65 -18.51
N LYS A 555 17.42 33.02 -17.31
CA LYS A 555 17.57 32.07 -16.20
C LYS A 555 16.22 31.50 -15.80
N VAL A 556 15.17 32.31 -15.64
CA VAL A 556 13.81 31.83 -15.33
C VAL A 556 13.29 30.87 -16.42
N GLU A 557 13.43 31.21 -17.69
CA GLU A 557 12.99 30.36 -18.80
C GLU A 557 13.78 29.05 -18.92
N SER A 558 15.11 29.08 -18.73
CA SER A 558 15.94 27.88 -18.70
C SER A 558 15.49 26.93 -17.58
N ARG A 559 15.13 27.46 -16.41
CA ARG A 559 14.66 26.67 -15.25
C ARG A 559 13.28 26.09 -15.48
N LEU A 560 12.37 26.87 -16.05
CA LEU A 560 11.07 26.35 -16.49
C LEU A 560 11.21 25.30 -17.60
N SER A 561 12.37 25.20 -18.28
CA SER A 561 12.62 24.27 -19.39
C SER A 561 13.04 22.87 -18.92
N VAL A 562 13.68 22.74 -17.76
CA VAL A 562 14.10 21.46 -17.17
C VAL A 562 12.88 20.70 -16.61
N VAL A 563 12.81 19.39 -16.85
CA VAL A 563 11.82 18.49 -16.24
C VAL A 563 12.59 17.32 -15.63
N GLY A 564 12.52 17.15 -14.30
CA GLY A 564 12.93 15.90 -13.64
C GLY A 564 14.42 15.72 -13.31
N GLY A 565 15.13 16.75 -12.85
CA GLY A 565 16.49 16.61 -12.32
C GLY A 565 16.66 17.30 -10.95
N ASP A 566 17.61 16.81 -10.14
CA ASP A 566 17.97 17.23 -8.77
C ASP A 566 18.43 18.71 -8.64
N THR A 567 18.31 19.49 -9.73
CA THR A 567 18.74 20.90 -9.87
C THR A 567 17.58 21.85 -10.22
N GLY A 568 16.33 21.38 -10.19
CA GLY A 568 15.17 22.08 -10.77
C GLY A 568 14.59 23.28 -9.99
N ALA A 569 14.93 23.48 -8.71
CA ALA A 569 14.21 24.43 -7.84
C ALA A 569 15.10 25.50 -7.16
N ASP A 570 16.38 25.61 -7.50
CA ASP A 570 17.30 26.56 -6.86
C ASP A 570 17.22 27.96 -7.48
N LEU A 571 16.02 28.54 -7.54
CA LEU A 571 15.85 29.95 -7.88
C LEU A 571 15.61 30.74 -6.59
N ILE A 572 16.67 31.38 -6.09
CA ILE A 572 16.55 32.42 -5.07
C ILE A 572 16.22 33.72 -5.79
N TRP A 573 15.14 34.38 -5.39
CA TRP A 573 14.72 35.63 -5.99
C TRP A 573 15.63 36.79 -5.56
N PRO A 574 15.83 37.82 -6.41
CA PRO A 574 16.69 38.96 -6.07
C PRO A 574 16.35 39.62 -4.71
N TRP A 575 15.06 39.67 -4.38
CA TRP A 575 14.55 40.25 -3.13
C TRP A 575 14.63 39.33 -1.91
N GLU A 576 14.91 38.03 -2.10
CA GLU A 576 15.21 37.12 -0.99
C GLU A 576 16.66 37.28 -0.51
N VAL A 577 17.48 38.07 -1.21
CA VAL A 577 18.88 38.34 -0.90
C VAL A 577 18.99 39.72 -0.22
N HIS A 578 19.35 39.76 1.07
CA HIS A 578 19.59 41.03 1.75
C HIS A 578 20.87 41.70 1.19
N SER A 579 20.77 43.00 0.89
CA SER A 579 21.79 43.77 0.17
C SER A 579 23.08 43.95 0.99
N SER A 580 24.15 43.25 0.57
CA SER A 580 25.56 43.71 0.53
C SER A 580 26.56 42.58 0.23
N GLU A 581 26.17 41.30 0.34
CA GLU A 581 27.04 40.14 0.04
C GLU A 581 26.40 39.14 -0.97
N SER A 582 25.64 39.67 -1.92
CA SER A 582 24.62 38.96 -2.71
C SER A 582 25.11 37.86 -3.65
N SER A 583 26.41 37.75 -3.94
CA SER A 583 26.98 36.67 -4.75
C SER A 583 27.27 35.38 -3.96
N ASN A 584 27.09 35.38 -2.64
CA ASN A 584 27.58 34.30 -1.76
C ASN A 584 26.52 33.22 -1.43
N ILE A 585 25.26 33.58 -1.17
CA ILE A 585 24.28 32.65 -0.56
C ILE A 585 23.92 31.45 -1.46
N LEU A 586 23.78 31.64 -2.77
CA LEU A 586 23.52 30.57 -3.73
C LEU A 586 24.69 29.57 -3.80
N THR A 587 25.92 30.09 -3.72
CA THR A 587 27.14 29.29 -3.71
C THR A 587 27.27 28.52 -2.39
N LYS A 588 27.01 29.20 -1.26
CA LYS A 588 26.92 28.57 0.06
C LYS A 588 25.84 27.48 0.10
N LYS A 589 24.68 27.70 -0.53
CA LYS A 589 23.59 26.71 -0.60
C LYS A 589 24.03 25.42 -1.29
N LYS A 590 24.84 25.48 -2.36
CA LYS A 590 25.35 24.26 -3.02
C LYS A 590 26.20 23.41 -2.06
N ILE A 591 27.11 24.05 -1.33
CA ILE A 591 27.93 23.39 -0.30
C ILE A 591 27.04 22.88 0.83
N PHE A 592 26.06 23.68 1.27
CA PHE A 592 25.07 23.28 2.27
C PHE A 592 24.31 22.02 1.84
N ASP A 593 23.71 21.98 0.65
CA ASP A 593 22.91 20.84 0.19
C ASP A 593 23.77 19.56 0.11
N ALA A 594 25.01 19.67 -0.39
CA ALA A 594 25.97 18.56 -0.43
C ALA A 594 26.40 18.11 0.98
N TYR A 595 26.65 19.05 1.89
CA TYR A 595 27.00 18.76 3.28
C TYR A 595 25.84 18.08 4.01
N MET A 596 24.62 18.61 3.89
CA MET A 596 23.43 18.01 4.51
C MET A 596 23.20 16.60 3.97
N SER A 597 23.33 16.39 2.65
CA SER A 597 23.28 15.08 1.99
C SER A 597 24.27 14.08 2.59
N LYS A 598 25.55 14.45 2.70
CA LYS A 598 26.60 13.63 3.34
C LYS A 598 26.24 13.26 4.78
N MET A 599 25.83 14.23 5.59
CA MET A 599 25.49 14.00 7.00
C MET A 599 24.25 13.09 7.14
N ARG A 600 23.21 13.29 6.31
CA ARG A 600 22.00 12.44 6.29
C ARG A 600 22.35 10.98 5.98
N LEU A 601 23.25 10.76 5.02
CA LEU A 601 23.71 9.42 4.64
C LEU A 601 24.54 8.75 5.74
N GLN A 602 25.37 9.51 6.47
CA GLN A 602 26.12 8.98 7.62
C GLN A 602 25.19 8.53 8.75
N GLU A 603 24.17 9.33 9.06
CA GLU A 603 23.15 8.95 10.03
C GLU A 603 22.35 7.72 9.58
N GLU A 604 21.95 7.66 8.30
CA GLU A 604 21.17 6.56 7.75
C GLU A 604 21.86 5.21 7.94
N ARG A 605 23.20 5.16 7.85
CA ARG A 605 23.96 3.92 8.12
C ARG A 605 23.64 3.38 9.53
N VAL A 606 23.63 4.24 10.53
CA VAL A 606 23.34 3.86 11.93
C VAL A 606 21.85 3.54 12.11
N ILE A 607 20.98 4.33 11.50
CA ILE A 607 19.53 4.16 11.58
C ILE A 607 19.11 2.80 11.01
N VAL A 608 19.61 2.42 9.84
CA VAL A 608 19.24 1.16 9.18
C VAL A 608 19.72 -0.05 9.99
N VAL A 609 20.92 0.00 10.56
CA VAL A 609 21.42 -1.07 11.45
C VAL A 609 20.56 -1.20 12.71
N ARG A 610 20.13 -0.07 13.29
CA ARG A 610 19.19 -0.07 14.42
C ARG A 610 17.84 -0.70 14.05
N GLU A 611 17.32 -0.39 12.86
CA GLU A 611 16.07 -0.97 12.34
C GLU A 611 16.18 -2.48 12.07
N MET A 612 17.32 -2.93 11.52
CA MET A 612 17.61 -4.36 11.36
C MET A 612 17.63 -5.09 12.71
N ARG A 613 18.35 -4.53 13.70
CA ARG A 613 18.40 -5.07 15.06
C ARG A 613 17.00 -5.14 15.68
N GLN A 614 16.23 -4.05 15.59
CA GLN A 614 14.87 -3.99 16.12
C GLN A 614 13.97 -5.04 15.46
N HIS A 615 14.09 -5.28 14.16
CA HIS A 615 13.34 -6.33 13.47
C HIS A 615 13.67 -7.73 14.03
N CYS A 616 14.95 -8.04 14.24
CA CYS A 616 15.36 -9.30 14.87
C CYS A 616 14.82 -9.44 16.30
N THR A 617 14.95 -8.39 17.12
CA THR A 617 14.43 -8.35 18.50
C THR A 617 12.92 -8.54 18.53
N TYR A 618 12.19 -7.92 17.60
CA TYR A 618 10.75 -8.08 17.47
C TYR A 618 10.36 -9.54 17.21
N LEU A 619 11.03 -10.22 16.27
CA LEU A 619 10.73 -11.60 15.93
C LEU A 619 11.02 -12.56 17.09
N ARG A 620 12.15 -12.40 17.79
CA ARG A 620 12.46 -13.18 19.01
C ARG A 620 11.43 -12.96 20.10
N GLY A 621 11.12 -11.70 20.40
CA GLY A 621 10.11 -11.36 21.40
C GLY A 621 8.73 -11.89 21.02
N LEU A 622 8.39 -11.93 19.72
CA LEU A 622 7.16 -12.56 19.24
C LEU A 622 7.15 -14.07 19.49
N ALA A 623 8.25 -14.77 19.16
CA ALA A 623 8.39 -16.21 19.40
C ALA A 623 8.30 -16.53 20.90
N GLU A 624 8.98 -15.78 21.75
CA GLU A 624 8.91 -15.90 23.21
C GLU A 624 7.48 -15.68 23.74
N ASN A 625 6.81 -14.61 23.30
CA ASN A 625 5.42 -14.35 23.66
C ASN A 625 4.48 -15.50 23.29
N ILE A 626 4.70 -16.13 22.13
CA ILE A 626 3.93 -17.31 21.70
C ILE A 626 4.23 -18.52 22.61
N ARG A 627 5.51 -18.80 22.90
CA ARG A 627 5.93 -19.89 23.80
C ARG A 627 5.36 -19.71 25.22
N THR A 628 5.36 -18.49 25.74
CA THR A 628 4.76 -18.15 27.04
C THR A 628 3.26 -18.41 27.03
N LYS A 629 2.52 -17.91 26.03
CA LYS A 629 1.07 -18.18 25.91
C LYS A 629 0.75 -19.68 25.83
N MET A 630 1.54 -20.44 25.07
CA MET A 630 1.39 -21.89 24.98
C MET A 630 1.61 -22.57 26.35
N SER A 631 2.60 -22.09 27.11
CA SER A 631 2.91 -22.59 28.46
C SER A 631 1.80 -22.26 29.45
N GLU A 632 1.30 -21.02 29.46
CA GLU A 632 0.17 -20.57 30.28
C GLU A 632 -1.09 -21.40 30.01
N MET A 633 -1.40 -21.65 28.73
CA MET A 633 -2.52 -22.50 28.33
C MET A 633 -2.38 -23.95 28.82
N SER A 634 -1.15 -24.48 28.89
CA SER A 634 -0.91 -25.83 29.41
C SER A 634 -1.05 -25.93 30.94
N ALA A 635 -0.80 -24.82 31.65
CA ALA A 635 -0.88 -24.74 33.11
C ALA A 635 -2.32 -24.56 33.61
N VAL A 636 -3.15 -23.79 32.90
CA VAL A 636 -4.55 -23.55 33.28
C VAL A 636 -5.45 -24.64 32.71
N ARG A 637 -5.68 -25.72 33.47
CA ARG A 637 -6.50 -26.84 32.97
C ARG A 637 -7.99 -26.56 32.81
N THR A 638 -8.57 -25.53 33.44
CA THR A 638 -10.02 -25.26 33.32
C THR A 638 -10.40 -23.89 33.91
N SER A 639 -10.11 -22.77 33.21
CA SER A 639 -10.77 -21.49 33.55
C SER A 639 -10.97 -20.56 32.35
N GLY A 640 -11.42 -21.10 31.22
CA GLY A 640 -11.66 -20.33 29.99
C GLY A 640 -13.04 -20.56 29.38
N SER A 641 -13.54 -19.57 28.66
CA SER A 641 -14.78 -19.61 27.86
C SER A 641 -14.71 -20.54 26.63
N LEU A 642 -13.55 -21.12 26.34
CA LEU A 642 -13.30 -21.96 25.18
C LEU A 642 -13.61 -23.44 25.47
N SER A 643 -14.21 -24.15 24.50
CA SER A 643 -14.38 -25.60 24.59
C SER A 643 -13.03 -26.33 24.53
N GLU A 644 -12.98 -27.61 24.91
CA GLU A 644 -11.75 -28.43 24.80
C GLU A 644 -11.23 -28.51 23.35
N VAL A 645 -12.14 -28.56 22.38
CA VAL A 645 -11.80 -28.51 20.94
C VAL A 645 -11.23 -27.13 20.57
N GLY A 646 -11.80 -26.05 21.12
CA GLY A 646 -11.29 -24.70 20.94
C GLY A 646 -9.88 -24.51 21.51
N HIS A 647 -9.61 -25.07 22.69
CA HIS A 647 -8.27 -25.06 23.30
C HIS A 647 -7.24 -25.77 22.41
N ARG A 648 -7.56 -26.98 21.92
CA ARG A 648 -6.69 -27.69 20.97
C ARG A 648 -6.46 -26.92 19.68
N GLY A 649 -7.53 -26.32 19.13
CA GLY A 649 -7.43 -25.48 17.93
C GLY A 649 -6.50 -24.27 18.12
N LEU A 650 -6.63 -23.56 19.24
CA LEU A 650 -5.75 -22.44 19.58
C LEU A 650 -4.30 -22.89 19.78
N GLN A 651 -4.08 -24.03 20.42
CA GLN A 651 -2.73 -24.59 20.58
C GLN A 651 -2.08 -24.90 19.22
N CYS A 652 -2.82 -25.55 18.30
CA CYS A 652 -2.33 -25.81 16.94
C CYS A 652 -2.02 -24.51 16.18
N LEU A 653 -2.89 -23.49 16.33
CA LEU A 653 -2.69 -22.18 15.70
C LEU A 653 -1.40 -21.50 16.21
N LEU A 654 -1.16 -21.52 17.52
CA LEU A 654 0.05 -20.95 18.12
C LEU A 654 1.30 -21.73 17.72
N GLN A 655 1.23 -23.06 17.67
CA GLN A 655 2.34 -23.91 17.21
C GLN A 655 2.72 -23.62 15.76
N LYS A 656 1.72 -23.55 14.87
CA LYS A 656 1.95 -23.17 13.46
C LYS A 656 2.61 -21.81 13.39
N ARG A 657 2.07 -20.83 14.12
CA ARG A 657 2.62 -19.47 14.12
C ARG A 657 4.04 -19.40 14.65
N LEU A 658 4.37 -20.18 15.67
CA LEU A 658 5.73 -20.25 16.21
C LEU A 658 6.71 -20.76 15.15
N ALA A 659 6.35 -21.83 14.43
CA ALA A 659 7.16 -22.35 13.33
C ALA A 659 7.36 -21.30 12.23
N ASP A 660 6.30 -20.60 11.81
CA ASP A 660 6.39 -19.53 10.80
C ASP A 660 7.32 -18.39 11.25
N VAL A 661 7.29 -18.03 12.54
CA VAL A 661 8.13 -16.95 13.10
C VAL A 661 9.58 -17.39 13.21
N ASP A 662 9.85 -18.62 13.65
CA ASP A 662 11.21 -19.16 13.75
C ASP A 662 11.85 -19.30 12.36
N GLU A 663 11.11 -19.78 11.35
CA GLU A 663 11.56 -19.81 9.95
C GLU A 663 11.85 -18.40 9.42
N LYS A 664 10.91 -17.46 9.62
CA LYS A 664 11.10 -16.07 9.19
C LYS A 664 12.28 -15.41 9.88
N PHE A 665 12.54 -15.73 11.15
CA PHE A 665 13.71 -15.23 11.87
C PHE A 665 15.01 -15.70 11.23
N GLN A 666 15.13 -16.99 10.88
CA GLN A 666 16.33 -17.49 10.20
C GLN A 666 16.56 -16.81 8.84
N LEU A 667 15.50 -16.69 8.04
CA LEU A 667 15.57 -16.01 6.73
C LEU A 667 16.02 -14.55 6.86
N VAL A 668 15.40 -13.79 7.77
CA VAL A 668 15.70 -12.37 8.00
C VAL A 668 17.16 -12.18 8.36
N CYS A 669 17.70 -13.08 9.18
CA CYS A 669 19.05 -12.95 9.68
C CYS A 669 20.12 -13.42 8.70
N ALA A 670 19.82 -14.42 7.88
CA ALA A 670 20.65 -14.76 6.73
C ALA A 670 20.77 -13.55 5.78
N SER A 671 19.64 -12.90 5.45
CA SER A 671 19.62 -11.71 4.61
C SER A 671 20.42 -10.54 5.18
N TYR A 672 20.30 -10.26 6.47
CA TYR A 672 21.07 -9.19 7.11
C TYR A 672 22.56 -9.51 7.21
N SER A 673 22.91 -10.76 7.51
CA SER A 673 24.32 -11.20 7.56
C SER A 673 24.99 -11.04 6.20
N GLN A 674 24.29 -11.38 5.13
CA GLN A 674 24.76 -11.17 3.76
C GLN A 674 24.99 -9.68 3.45
N ALA A 675 24.07 -8.80 3.86
CA ALA A 675 24.16 -7.37 3.60
C ALA A 675 25.26 -6.67 4.42
N LEU A 676 25.45 -7.06 5.68
CA LEU A 676 26.46 -6.49 6.59
C LEU A 676 27.87 -7.05 6.37
N GLY A 677 27.97 -8.23 5.75
CA GLY A 677 29.24 -8.90 5.48
C GLY A 677 30.00 -9.26 6.77
N PRO A 678 31.35 -9.16 6.79
CA PRO A 678 32.18 -9.51 7.95
C PRO A 678 31.82 -8.77 9.24
N ASN A 679 31.17 -7.60 9.12
CA ASN A 679 30.80 -6.76 10.25
C ASN A 679 29.47 -7.18 10.92
N ALA A 680 28.78 -8.20 10.39
CA ALA A 680 27.47 -8.64 10.88
C ALA A 680 27.49 -9.00 12.37
N ALA A 681 28.47 -9.80 12.80
CA ALA A 681 28.57 -10.26 14.18
C ALA A 681 28.85 -9.13 15.18
N SER A 682 29.59 -8.09 14.77
CA SER A 682 29.87 -6.91 15.61
C SER A 682 28.74 -5.89 15.65
N LEU A 683 27.92 -5.78 14.59
CA LEU A 683 26.88 -4.75 14.48
C LEU A 683 25.52 -5.21 15.02
N LEU A 684 25.32 -6.52 15.15
CA LEU A 684 24.09 -7.16 15.64
C LEU A 684 24.36 -8.02 16.89
N GLU A 685 25.09 -7.47 17.87
CA GLU A 685 25.33 -8.09 19.19
C GLU A 685 24.04 -8.77 19.70
N ASP A 686 24.14 -10.07 20.01
CA ASP A 686 23.09 -11.07 20.28
C ASP A 686 22.70 -11.97 19.08
N TRP A 687 23.65 -12.67 18.47
CA TRP A 687 23.37 -13.88 17.66
C TRP A 687 23.67 -15.14 18.48
N PRO A 688 22.72 -16.05 18.74
CA PRO A 688 23.07 -17.40 19.16
C PRO A 688 23.66 -18.15 17.96
N GLN A 689 24.91 -18.62 18.12
CA GLN A 689 25.52 -19.59 17.23
C GLN A 689 24.73 -20.89 17.28
N GLU A 690 24.06 -21.24 16.19
CA GLU A 690 23.87 -22.61 15.67
C GLU A 690 22.99 -22.53 14.41
N ILE A 691 23.64 -22.49 13.25
CA ILE A 691 23.01 -22.78 11.96
C ILE A 691 23.67 -24.08 11.47
N PRO A 692 22.92 -25.16 11.20
CA PRO A 692 23.46 -26.32 10.52
C PRO A 692 23.93 -25.90 9.13
N GLU A 693 25.18 -26.24 8.81
CA GLU A 693 25.71 -26.17 7.45
C GLU A 693 24.75 -26.89 6.49
N CYS A 694 24.20 -26.17 5.51
CA CYS A 694 23.69 -26.81 4.31
C CYS A 694 24.43 -26.22 3.11
N GLN A 695 25.05 -27.14 2.39
CA GLN A 695 26.03 -26.93 1.36
C GLN A 695 25.42 -26.28 0.12
N THR A 696 26.26 -25.47 -0.52
CA THR A 696 26.21 -25.04 -1.92
C THR A 696 25.61 -26.08 -2.86
N GLU A 697 24.56 -25.69 -3.60
CA GLU A 697 24.51 -25.85 -5.05
C GLU A 697 23.96 -24.56 -5.66
N LEU A 698 24.76 -24.03 -6.59
CA LEU A 698 24.45 -22.90 -7.45
C LEU A 698 23.41 -23.34 -8.47
N ASP A 699 22.26 -22.67 -8.52
CA ASP A 699 21.45 -22.59 -9.73
C ASP A 699 21.32 -21.11 -10.13
N GLU A 700 22.01 -20.77 -11.22
CA GLU A 700 21.79 -19.54 -11.97
C GLU A 700 20.44 -19.65 -12.69
N SER A 701 19.41 -18.98 -12.17
CA SER A 701 18.29 -18.54 -12.99
C SER A 701 17.96 -17.08 -12.69
N SER A 702 18.54 -16.22 -13.52
CA SER A 702 18.13 -14.85 -13.78
C SER A 702 16.67 -14.84 -14.26
N ASP A 703 15.76 -14.34 -13.42
CA ASP A 703 14.67 -13.42 -13.81
C ASP A 703 13.81 -13.10 -12.59
N ASP A 704 14.28 -12.16 -11.76
CA ASP A 704 13.38 -11.38 -10.91
C ASP A 704 13.66 -9.91 -11.19
N SER A 705 12.81 -9.35 -12.04
CA SER A 705 12.83 -7.93 -12.37
C SER A 705 12.59 -7.10 -11.11
N ASP A 706 13.66 -6.42 -10.68
CA ASP A 706 13.64 -5.24 -9.83
C ASP A 706 12.67 -4.21 -10.40
N PHE A 707 11.44 -4.19 -9.88
CA PHE A 707 10.47 -3.13 -10.14
C PHE A 707 10.16 -2.37 -8.85
N GLU A 708 11.21 -1.89 -8.17
CA GLU A 708 11.10 -0.77 -7.23
C GLU A 708 11.99 0.41 -7.66
N ALA A 709 11.29 1.43 -8.16
CA ALA A 709 11.55 2.85 -7.88
C ALA A 709 12.80 3.54 -8.46
N PHE A 710 13.34 3.10 -9.59
CA PHE A 710 14.08 3.97 -10.52
C PHE A 710 13.61 3.64 -11.94
N TYR A 711 13.06 4.64 -12.66
CA TYR A 711 12.25 4.54 -13.90
C TYR A 711 10.73 4.44 -13.70
N PHE A 712 10.11 5.51 -13.18
CA PHE A 712 8.70 5.82 -13.42
C PHE A 712 8.52 7.03 -14.34
N GLY A 713 9.34 7.10 -15.40
CA GLY A 713 9.36 8.24 -16.32
C GLY A 713 9.90 7.92 -17.71
N GLN A 714 9.63 6.75 -18.28
CA GLN A 714 9.76 6.47 -19.72
C GLN A 714 9.39 5.00 -19.97
N LEU A 715 8.12 4.71 -20.27
CA LEU A 715 7.66 3.52 -21.01
C LEU A 715 6.13 3.56 -21.11
N PHE A 716 5.60 4.61 -21.74
CA PHE A 716 4.23 4.64 -22.27
C PHE A 716 4.09 5.78 -23.29
N LEU A 717 4.99 5.83 -24.27
CA LEU A 717 4.78 6.58 -25.51
C LEU A 717 5.54 5.83 -26.61
N GLY A 718 4.79 5.26 -27.57
CA GLY A 718 5.36 5.04 -28.89
C GLY A 718 5.66 6.41 -29.47
N ASP A 719 6.94 6.70 -29.69
CA ASP A 719 7.39 7.82 -30.51
C ASP A 719 8.28 7.23 -31.63
N PRO A 720 7.91 7.33 -32.92
CA PRO A 720 8.58 6.61 -34.00
C PRO A 720 9.93 7.18 -34.50
N GLU A 721 10.57 8.12 -33.80
CA GLU A 721 11.73 8.86 -34.36
C GLU A 721 12.97 8.93 -33.44
N ALA A 722 13.31 7.84 -32.76
CA ALA A 722 14.52 7.76 -31.94
C ALA A 722 15.61 6.83 -32.51
N PHE A 723 15.94 6.91 -33.80
CA PHE A 723 17.19 6.35 -34.35
C PHE A 723 17.69 7.18 -35.56
N PRO A 724 18.84 7.88 -35.47
CA PRO A 724 19.49 8.46 -36.65
C PRO A 724 20.43 7.42 -37.28
N GLY A 725 20.12 6.97 -38.51
CA GLY A 725 21.01 6.13 -39.34
C GLY A 725 20.27 5.43 -40.48
N GLN A 726 20.68 5.69 -41.72
CA GLN A 726 20.01 5.40 -43.01
C GLN A 726 19.83 3.90 -43.41
N PRO A 727 19.04 3.61 -44.48
CA PRO A 727 18.11 2.49 -44.54
C PRO A 727 18.67 1.23 -45.19
N SER A 728 18.34 0.07 -44.65
CA SER A 728 18.36 -1.18 -45.40
C SER A 728 17.16 -2.04 -44.99
N SER A 729 16.57 -2.66 -45.99
CA SER A 729 15.31 -3.42 -46.00
C SER A 729 15.15 -4.40 -44.84
N LEU A 730 14.15 -4.17 -43.98
CA LEU A 730 13.65 -5.18 -43.05
C LEU A 730 12.53 -5.98 -43.71
N SER A 731 12.90 -7.12 -44.31
CA SER A 731 11.99 -8.24 -44.53
C SER A 731 12.20 -9.27 -43.41
N SER A 732 11.12 -9.58 -42.70
CA SER A 732 10.93 -10.73 -41.79
C SER A 732 11.86 -10.88 -40.57
N VAL A 733 11.29 -10.65 -39.37
CA VAL A 733 11.72 -11.35 -38.14
C VAL A 733 10.57 -12.27 -37.73
N SER A 734 10.78 -13.57 -37.87
CA SER A 734 9.85 -14.65 -37.54
C SER A 734 9.97 -15.04 -36.07
N TRP A 735 8.86 -15.06 -35.34
CA TRP A 735 8.75 -15.83 -34.10
C TRP A 735 8.45 -17.28 -34.46
N VAL A 736 9.42 -18.17 -34.26
CA VAL A 736 9.25 -19.61 -34.43
C VAL A 736 8.72 -20.19 -33.11
N PHE A 737 7.46 -20.59 -33.10
CA PHE A 737 6.97 -21.66 -32.22
C PHE A 737 6.64 -22.88 -33.10
N PRO A 738 7.07 -24.09 -32.74
CA PRO A 738 6.86 -25.28 -33.55
C PRO A 738 5.41 -25.77 -33.45
N GLY A 739 4.76 -25.95 -34.61
CA GLY A 739 3.60 -26.83 -34.76
C GLY A 739 2.28 -26.14 -35.08
N VAL A 740 1.89 -26.26 -36.36
CA VAL A 740 0.56 -26.05 -36.96
C VAL A 740 0.21 -24.59 -37.34
N SER A 741 0.39 -24.30 -38.63
CA SER A 741 -0.07 -23.10 -39.33
C SER A 741 -1.56 -23.20 -39.68
N TYR A 742 -2.37 -22.20 -39.30
CA TYR A 742 -3.64 -21.90 -39.96
C TYR A 742 -3.54 -20.51 -40.58
N GLN A 743 -3.69 -20.44 -41.90
CA GLN A 743 -3.77 -19.22 -42.69
C GLN A 743 -5.24 -18.82 -42.83
N TRP A 744 -5.60 -17.62 -42.39
CA TRP A 744 -6.85 -16.97 -42.75
C TRP A 744 -6.51 -15.59 -43.32
N ASP A 745 -6.61 -15.47 -44.64
CA ASP A 745 -6.54 -14.19 -45.35
C ASP A 745 -7.95 -13.63 -45.50
N VAL A 746 -8.21 -12.43 -44.98
CA VAL A 746 -9.24 -11.53 -45.51
C VAL A 746 -8.95 -10.08 -45.06
N PRO A 747 -9.54 -9.08 -45.74
CA PRO A 747 -9.01 -8.27 -46.84
C PRO A 747 -8.38 -6.93 -46.40
#